data_AF-A0A543PNX7-F1
#
_entry.id   AF-A0A543PNX7-F1
#
_cell.length_a   1.000
_cell.length_b   1.000
_cell.length_c   1.000
_cell.angle_alpha   90.00
_cell.angle_beta   90.00
_cell.angle_gamma   90.00
#
_symmetry.space_group_name_H-M   'P 1'
#
loop_
_entity.id
_entity.type
_entity.pdbx_description
1 polymer ?
#
loop_
_entity_poly.entity_id
_entity_poly.type
_entity_poly.pdbx_seq_one_letter_code
_entity_poly.pdbx_strand_id
1 'polypeptide(L)'
;MNATSRLRGRRALAATAAAALAATMLGGVLATPATAHDGVDHGAEPALDWSNYEKILLTKDTGEPIDMAVLPDRRVLTTARNGDVRLVDPDTGVTKVVNTLSVYNNSEDGLQTVTLDPDFATNKWVYLYYAPKTMTAPYVTTTPTGSAPNSLPAGADASYWDQWKGYNQLSRFKWDDAAGKLDLASEQAIIKVEVQRGQCCHVAGDVDFDADGNLYLSTGDNTPASAPGANGFAPNNNAPGFNPGFDSRRGAGNTNDLRGKILRIKVGADGSYTIPSGNLFTPGTAKTRPEIFAMGLRNPFRIDVDPVTNSVSWGDYGPDAGAPDPQRGPMGYVEWQTTAITKPINGGWPYCHGPNANYNEWNFATATPGPWFDCDAGAKNNSTWNTGLAQVPPATAPTLYYGDTNAHQPWPELTDFDRQGGQGPMGGPVYHFDAANPSKTKFPAYWDKKAFFAEFSQDYLAVFDVQWPNGPVDHITHFLPNAALETNGQPITDSPIDIEFGPDGSLYVLDYGDGFFRQNPDAGLYRIDYAEGNKAPQARIKATPVSGSSAPLTVTFDGSTSVDPEGEALTYEWDFDGDGTFDATGATAQYTYTTLGRYSARLRVTDPEGKRGLTSTVISVGNVAPTVNITTPPNGAFFDWGQAVPFNVTTTDPEDGTATVCSRVSWTFGLGHDAHAHPLSQGTGCQFAIPTPADATQHGETENIFGVVVITYTDNGANGLPGATTTEQLILNPKKQEAEWADATQGVELTADNTASGLRKVTSFDAGDWLAWDPANLVGVTGVKARATGTGTLSLRWDSPTAAPFGTIAVNGSGWTEAAATLSSKPTGTGRLYVTSTGGVVLDSLTFTGDGVADVTPPTVSVTLNPATPNGANGWYTSNVTVTVNATDNGTVASRQRSTDGGTTWVNANTALTVSTEGTTTVLYRATDNGGNVSQVGSVTIKLDKTAPTVSVTGAAEGASVGNAGDITWTATDATSGIDSVTATVDGAAVAGDKPLALWKLPLGSHTLVVKATDKAGLVTTTTRTFTTTTSILSLTALTERLAREGLVTPAGEKELEKRLQQAEKHIAGGRTSAAISQLEGFIAATKSTSNVRDAAAAAALARDANAVIASLR
;
A
#
# COMPACT_ATOMS: atom_id res chain seq x y z
N MET A 1 -70.54 13.77 -51.21
CA MET A 1 -71.52 14.73 -50.63
C MET A 1 -71.53 14.46 -49.14
N ASN A 2 -71.28 15.34 -48.17
CA ASN A 2 -71.00 16.77 -48.02
C ASN A 2 -70.25 16.88 -46.67
N ALA A 3 -69.06 17.49 -46.61
CA ALA A 3 -68.80 18.92 -46.43
C ALA A 3 -68.91 19.43 -44.96
N THR A 4 -67.75 19.87 -44.43
CA THR A 4 -67.47 21.16 -43.74
C THR A 4 -68.31 21.58 -42.53
N SER A 5 -67.74 21.74 -41.33
CA SER A 5 -66.90 22.85 -40.80
C SER A 5 -67.65 23.99 -40.07
N ARG A 6 -67.05 24.40 -38.94
CA ARG A 6 -67.00 25.74 -38.31
C ARG A 6 -68.10 26.22 -37.33
N LEU A 7 -67.70 26.21 -36.04
CA LEU A 7 -67.36 27.36 -35.19
C LEU A 7 -68.31 28.58 -35.11
N ARG A 8 -68.76 28.87 -33.87
CA ARG A 8 -68.77 30.17 -33.13
C ARG A 8 -69.65 29.97 -31.87
N GLY A 9 -69.37 30.43 -30.65
CA GLY A 9 -68.27 31.22 -30.11
C GLY A 9 -68.59 31.67 -28.67
N ARG A 10 -67.68 32.51 -28.14
CA ARG A 10 -67.78 33.46 -27.03
C ARG A 10 -67.47 33.00 -25.59
N ARG A 11 -66.41 33.65 -25.09
CA ARG A 11 -65.84 33.74 -23.74
C ARG A 11 -66.74 34.59 -22.81
N ALA A 12 -66.79 34.26 -21.52
CA ALA A 12 -66.29 35.11 -20.42
C ALA A 12 -66.51 34.47 -19.03
N LEU A 13 -65.37 34.29 -18.34
CA LEU A 13 -65.04 34.13 -16.92
C LEU A 13 -66.15 34.19 -15.84
N ALA A 14 -66.13 33.21 -14.90
CA ALA A 14 -65.62 33.42 -13.52
C ALA A 14 -65.47 32.10 -12.74
N ALA A 15 -64.36 32.02 -12.00
CA ALA A 15 -63.89 31.08 -10.96
C ALA A 15 -64.99 30.60 -9.97
N THR A 16 -64.93 29.46 -9.25
CA THR A 16 -63.91 28.46 -8.88
C THR A 16 -64.64 27.35 -8.10
N ALA A 17 -64.25 26.07 -8.22
CA ALA A 17 -64.00 25.15 -7.10
C ALA A 17 -63.84 23.68 -7.57
N ALA A 18 -62.59 23.20 -7.43
CA ALA A 18 -62.17 21.88 -6.98
C ALA A 18 -63.01 20.64 -7.37
N ALA A 19 -62.50 19.89 -8.35
CA ALA A 19 -62.13 18.46 -8.27
C ALA A 19 -61.86 17.92 -9.68
N ALA A 20 -60.90 17.00 -9.79
CA ALA A 20 -60.53 16.21 -10.96
C ALA A 20 -59.63 16.89 -12.02
N LEU A 21 -58.32 16.79 -11.80
CA LEU A 21 -57.35 16.55 -12.89
C LEU A 21 -56.21 15.69 -12.34
N ALA A 22 -56.44 14.39 -12.34
CA ALA A 22 -55.43 13.36 -12.12
C ALA A 22 -55.75 12.19 -13.06
N ALA A 23 -55.59 12.42 -14.37
CA ALA A 23 -55.64 11.38 -15.38
C ALA A 23 -55.15 11.96 -16.72
N THR A 24 -53.83 12.09 -16.87
CA THR A 24 -53.08 12.04 -18.15
C THR A 24 -51.66 12.47 -17.83
N MET A 25 -50.76 11.51 -17.62
CA MET A 25 -49.28 11.54 -17.73
C MET A 25 -48.80 10.19 -17.15
N LEU A 26 -49.23 9.09 -17.77
CA LEU A 26 -48.71 7.74 -17.55
C LEU A 26 -48.30 7.23 -18.94
N GLY A 27 -47.23 7.82 -19.45
CA GLY A 27 -46.44 7.28 -20.55
C GLY A 27 -45.11 6.85 -19.95
N GLY A 28 -45.14 5.86 -19.06
CA GLY A 28 -43.93 5.14 -18.68
C GLY A 28 -43.45 4.41 -19.93
N VAL A 29 -42.29 4.81 -20.44
CA VAL A 29 -41.55 4.02 -21.42
C VAL A 29 -41.18 2.73 -20.68
N LEU A 30 -41.96 1.68 -20.89
CA LEU A 30 -41.56 0.33 -20.52
C LEU A 30 -40.29 0.04 -21.33
N ALA A 31 -39.16 -0.05 -20.63
CA ALA A 31 -37.95 -0.62 -21.21
C ALA A 31 -38.32 -2.02 -21.72
N THR A 32 -38.26 -2.24 -23.02
CA THR A 32 -38.37 -3.58 -23.59
C THR A 32 -37.18 -4.38 -23.08
N PRO A 33 -37.39 -5.57 -22.50
CA PRO A 33 -36.27 -6.44 -22.16
C PRO A 33 -35.46 -6.69 -23.43
N ALA A 34 -34.15 -6.73 -23.25
CA ALA A 34 -33.21 -6.94 -24.32
C ALA A 34 -33.45 -8.34 -24.93
N THR A 35 -33.59 -8.42 -26.25
CA THR A 35 -33.95 -9.65 -26.97
C THR A 35 -32.78 -10.15 -27.80
N ALA A 36 -32.56 -11.47 -27.82
CA ALA A 36 -31.62 -12.12 -28.73
C ALA A 36 -31.99 -11.80 -30.20
N HIS A 37 -30.99 -11.49 -31.03
CA HIS A 37 -31.17 -11.29 -32.47
C HIS A 37 -31.16 -12.63 -33.23
N ASP A 38 -31.51 -12.63 -34.52
CA ASP A 38 -31.74 -13.86 -35.31
C ASP A 38 -30.46 -14.53 -35.86
N GLY A 39 -29.27 -14.03 -35.48
CA GLY A 39 -27.98 -14.71 -35.63
C GLY A 39 -27.54 -15.07 -37.06
N VAL A 40 -28.04 -14.39 -38.10
CA VAL A 40 -27.67 -14.69 -39.50
C VAL A 40 -26.72 -13.64 -40.07
N ASP A 41 -25.43 -13.96 -40.13
CA ASP A 41 -24.47 -13.22 -40.96
C ASP A 41 -24.86 -13.34 -42.44
N HIS A 42 -25.24 -12.23 -43.05
CA HIS A 42 -25.68 -12.18 -44.44
C HIS A 42 -24.51 -12.04 -45.42
N GLY A 43 -23.92 -13.16 -45.84
CA GLY A 43 -23.27 -13.30 -47.15
C GLY A 43 -21.98 -12.51 -47.42
N ALA A 44 -21.52 -12.55 -48.67
CA ALA A 44 -20.18 -12.14 -49.13
C ALA A 44 -19.95 -10.62 -49.16
N GLU A 45 -19.94 -9.98 -47.99
CA GLU A 45 -19.54 -8.58 -47.84
C GLU A 45 -18.01 -8.44 -47.72
N PRO A 46 -17.33 -7.65 -48.57
CA PRO A 46 -15.87 -7.48 -48.52
C PRO A 46 -15.34 -6.97 -47.17
N ALA A 47 -16.17 -6.23 -46.43
CA ALA A 47 -15.85 -5.72 -45.10
C ALA A 47 -15.76 -6.83 -44.04
N LEU A 48 -16.36 -8.00 -44.28
CA LEU A 48 -16.32 -9.18 -43.40
C LEU A 48 -15.27 -10.21 -43.86
N ASP A 49 -14.54 -9.93 -44.94
CA ASP A 49 -13.37 -10.71 -45.33
C ASP A 49 -12.16 -10.23 -44.54
N TRP A 50 -11.80 -10.99 -43.49
CA TRP A 50 -10.69 -10.67 -42.61
C TRP A 50 -9.33 -10.63 -43.32
N SER A 51 -9.22 -11.25 -44.50
CA SER A 51 -8.01 -11.11 -45.33
C SER A 51 -7.86 -9.72 -45.93
N ASN A 52 -8.88 -8.84 -45.85
CA ASN A 52 -8.78 -7.45 -46.26
C ASN A 52 -8.28 -6.51 -45.15
N TYR A 53 -7.90 -7.02 -43.99
CA TYR A 53 -7.35 -6.22 -42.89
C TYR A 53 -5.91 -6.60 -42.59
N GLU A 54 -5.16 -5.65 -42.05
CA GLU A 54 -3.84 -5.88 -41.45
C GLU A 54 -3.75 -5.19 -40.10
N LYS A 55 -3.17 -5.87 -39.10
CA LYS A 55 -2.87 -5.33 -37.78
C LYS A 55 -1.37 -5.05 -37.72
N ILE A 56 -1.01 -3.77 -37.79
CA ILE A 56 0.38 -3.31 -37.91
C ILE A 56 0.88 -2.91 -36.53
N LEU A 57 1.96 -3.54 -36.07
CA LEU A 57 2.65 -3.15 -34.84
C LEU A 57 3.31 -1.77 -35.03
N LEU A 58 2.92 -0.79 -34.21
CA LEU A 58 3.54 0.53 -34.17
C LEU A 58 4.68 0.58 -33.16
N THR A 59 4.48 0.01 -31.96
CA THR A 59 5.52 -0.09 -30.94
C THR A 59 5.20 -1.14 -29.88
N LYS A 60 6.24 -1.73 -29.29
CA LYS A 60 6.18 -2.53 -28.05
C LYS A 60 6.58 -1.72 -26.81
N ASP A 61 7.04 -0.47 -26.97
CA ASP A 61 7.44 0.42 -25.87
C ASP A 61 6.24 1.23 -25.36
N THR A 62 5.34 0.57 -24.65
CA THR A 62 4.08 1.18 -24.17
C THR A 62 4.12 1.61 -22.70
N GLY A 63 5.06 1.10 -21.90
CA GLY A 63 4.99 1.17 -20.43
C GLY A 63 3.95 0.19 -19.90
N GLU A 64 3.32 0.48 -18.75
CA GLU A 64 2.06 -0.16 -18.33
C GLU A 64 0.91 0.65 -18.96
N PRO A 65 0.48 0.35 -20.20
CA PRO A 65 -0.40 1.23 -20.95
C PRO A 65 -1.75 1.36 -20.27
N ILE A 66 -2.35 2.56 -20.33
CA ILE A 66 -3.74 2.74 -19.93
C ILE A 66 -4.55 3.26 -21.11
N ASP A 67 -4.18 4.41 -21.67
CA ASP A 67 -5.01 5.15 -22.63
C ASP A 67 -4.19 5.70 -23.80
N MET A 68 -4.85 6.02 -24.92
CA MET A 68 -4.23 6.70 -26.05
C MET A 68 -5.05 7.86 -26.61
N ALA A 69 -4.36 8.71 -27.40
CA ALA A 69 -4.98 9.74 -28.20
C ALA A 69 -4.25 9.91 -29.54
N VAL A 70 -4.97 9.78 -30.65
CA VAL A 70 -4.39 9.92 -32.00
C VAL A 70 -4.39 11.41 -32.44
N LEU A 71 -3.20 11.97 -32.69
CA LEU A 71 -3.05 13.35 -33.16
C LEU A 71 -3.52 13.51 -34.62
N PRO A 72 -3.87 14.74 -35.05
CA PRO A 72 -4.22 15.03 -36.44
C PRO A 72 -3.15 14.66 -37.48
N ASP A 73 -1.89 14.52 -37.06
CA ASP A 73 -0.77 14.08 -37.91
C ASP A 73 -0.44 12.59 -37.78
N ARG A 74 -1.33 11.81 -37.13
CA ARG A 74 -1.26 10.35 -36.88
C ARG A 74 -0.22 9.91 -35.85
N ARG A 75 0.54 10.82 -35.23
CA ARG A 75 1.30 10.47 -34.03
C ARG A 75 0.34 10.12 -32.91
N VAL A 76 0.75 9.27 -31.98
CA VAL A 76 -0.12 8.79 -30.90
C VAL A 76 0.48 9.17 -29.57
N LEU A 77 -0.30 9.83 -28.72
CA LEU A 77 0.04 9.96 -27.30
C LEU A 77 -0.49 8.73 -26.57
N THR A 78 0.30 8.17 -25.66
CA THR A 78 -0.16 7.11 -24.76
C THR A 78 0.19 7.44 -23.33
N THR A 79 -0.64 7.01 -22.38
CA THR A 79 -0.35 7.07 -20.95
C THR A 79 0.17 5.72 -20.46
N ALA A 80 1.02 5.77 -19.44
CA ALA A 80 1.24 4.63 -18.57
C ALA A 80 0.91 4.97 -17.12
N ARG A 81 0.42 3.98 -16.37
CA ARG A 81 -0.09 4.19 -14.99
C ARG A 81 0.92 4.85 -14.06
N ASN A 82 2.22 4.60 -14.28
CA ASN A 82 3.34 5.19 -13.54
C ASN A 82 3.50 6.72 -13.68
N GLY A 83 2.72 7.37 -14.56
CA GLY A 83 2.75 8.81 -14.80
C GLY A 83 3.41 9.23 -16.11
N ASP A 84 3.94 8.30 -16.89
CA ASP A 84 4.59 8.61 -18.17
C ASP A 84 3.55 8.93 -19.26
N VAL A 85 3.84 9.96 -20.05
CA VAL A 85 3.19 10.24 -21.34
C VAL A 85 4.22 9.94 -22.43
N ARG A 86 3.86 9.08 -23.37
CA ARG A 86 4.69 8.70 -24.53
C ARG A 86 4.13 9.30 -25.81
N LEU A 87 5.02 9.58 -26.77
CA LEU A 87 4.68 9.93 -28.13
C LEU A 87 5.24 8.85 -29.06
N VAL A 88 4.35 8.22 -29.82
CA VAL A 88 4.67 7.25 -30.87
C VAL A 88 4.51 7.93 -32.22
N ASP A 89 5.52 7.79 -33.08
CA ASP A 89 5.50 8.31 -34.44
C ASP A 89 5.50 7.13 -35.43
N PRO A 90 4.33 6.78 -36.03
CA PRO A 90 4.21 5.67 -36.95
C PRO A 90 5.06 5.79 -38.22
N ASP A 91 5.34 7.01 -38.68
CA ASP A 91 6.10 7.25 -39.92
C ASP A 91 7.60 7.00 -39.72
N THR A 92 8.07 7.12 -38.48
CA THR A 92 9.47 6.88 -38.10
C THR A 92 9.68 5.58 -37.35
N GLY A 93 8.62 4.98 -36.79
CA GLY A 93 8.68 3.81 -35.91
C GLY A 93 9.26 4.09 -34.52
N VAL A 94 9.35 5.36 -34.11
CA VAL A 94 10.02 5.80 -32.87
C VAL A 94 9.01 6.10 -31.78
N THR A 95 9.29 5.61 -30.57
CA THR A 95 8.57 5.95 -29.33
C THR A 95 9.46 6.70 -28.36
N LYS A 96 8.91 7.71 -27.67
CA LYS A 96 9.63 8.49 -26.65
C LYS A 96 8.71 8.81 -25.47
N VAL A 97 9.23 8.69 -24.25
CA VAL A 97 8.62 9.35 -23.08
C VAL A 97 8.84 10.85 -23.22
N VAL A 98 7.74 11.62 -23.35
CA VAL A 98 7.78 13.08 -23.56
C VAL A 98 7.53 13.87 -22.27
N ASN A 99 6.81 13.28 -21.32
CA ASN A 99 6.56 13.85 -19.99
C ASN A 99 6.40 12.72 -18.95
N THR A 100 6.66 13.03 -17.67
CA THR A 100 6.33 12.16 -16.53
C THR A 100 5.68 13.00 -15.43
N LEU A 101 4.50 12.61 -14.96
CA LEU A 101 3.77 13.24 -13.86
C LEU A 101 4.07 12.52 -12.54
N SER A 102 4.12 13.28 -11.43
CA SER A 102 4.25 12.70 -10.10
C SER A 102 2.89 12.23 -9.58
N VAL A 103 2.63 10.94 -9.72
CA VAL A 103 1.36 10.31 -9.36
C VAL A 103 1.43 9.45 -8.10
N TYR A 104 0.31 9.33 -7.41
CA TYR A 104 0.04 8.25 -6.47
C TYR A 104 -0.42 7.05 -7.29
N ASN A 105 0.29 5.93 -7.18
CA ASN A 105 0.12 4.77 -8.05
C ASN A 105 -0.11 3.45 -7.28
N ASN A 106 -0.63 3.53 -6.05
CA ASN A 106 -1.06 2.33 -5.32
C ASN A 106 -2.42 1.88 -5.85
N SER A 107 -2.62 0.57 -5.96
CA SER A 107 -3.84 0.05 -6.59
C SER A 107 -4.02 0.61 -8.00
N GLU A 108 -5.24 0.72 -8.52
CA GLU A 108 -5.49 1.17 -9.90
C GLU A 108 -5.23 2.66 -10.12
N ASP A 109 -4.88 3.41 -9.08
CA ASP A 109 -4.51 4.81 -9.23
C ASP A 109 -3.21 4.99 -10.02
N GLY A 110 -3.07 6.18 -10.59
CA GLY A 110 -1.95 6.55 -11.45
C GLY A 110 -2.34 7.65 -12.41
N LEU A 111 -1.66 7.70 -13.56
CA LEU A 111 -2.13 8.45 -14.73
C LEU A 111 -3.07 7.53 -15.53
N GLN A 112 -4.30 7.97 -15.73
CA GLN A 112 -5.33 7.21 -16.44
C GLN A 112 -5.37 7.66 -17.91
N THR A 113 -6.00 8.81 -18.17
CA THR A 113 -6.39 9.21 -19.52
C THR A 113 -5.52 10.28 -20.14
N VAL A 114 -5.46 10.27 -21.47
CA VAL A 114 -5.01 11.35 -22.34
C VAL A 114 -6.06 11.62 -23.43
N THR A 115 -6.55 12.86 -23.54
CA THR A 115 -7.56 13.21 -24.55
C THR A 115 -7.22 14.54 -25.20
N LEU A 116 -7.42 14.65 -26.51
CA LEU A 116 -7.27 15.91 -27.23
C LEU A 116 -8.53 16.76 -27.09
N ASP A 117 -8.36 18.07 -26.95
CA ASP A 117 -9.49 18.99 -27.10
C ASP A 117 -10.06 18.90 -28.54
N PRO A 118 -11.38 18.97 -28.77
CA PRO A 118 -11.94 18.93 -30.13
C PRO A 118 -11.36 19.98 -31.08
N ASP A 119 -10.91 21.12 -30.55
CA ASP A 119 -10.24 22.19 -31.29
C ASP A 119 -8.69 22.10 -31.24
N PHE A 120 -8.11 20.94 -30.90
CA PHE A 120 -6.68 20.72 -30.65
C PHE A 120 -5.78 21.26 -31.76
N ALA A 121 -6.18 21.09 -33.04
CA ALA A 121 -5.44 21.60 -34.19
C ALA A 121 -5.13 23.10 -34.09
N THR A 122 -5.97 23.86 -33.39
CA THR A 122 -5.81 25.31 -33.18
C THR A 122 -5.38 25.65 -31.76
N ASN A 123 -5.98 25.02 -30.75
CA ASN A 123 -5.81 25.43 -29.36
C ASN A 123 -4.71 24.65 -28.63
N LYS A 124 -4.32 23.47 -29.12
CA LYS A 124 -3.26 22.64 -28.53
C LYS A 124 -3.50 22.22 -27.08
N TRP A 125 -4.74 22.09 -26.64
CA TRP A 125 -5.05 21.58 -25.30
C TRP A 125 -5.11 20.05 -25.29
N VAL A 126 -4.46 19.45 -24.29
CA VAL A 126 -4.50 18.01 -24.00
C VAL A 126 -4.95 17.84 -22.55
N TYR A 127 -5.96 16.99 -22.32
CA TYR A 127 -6.50 16.68 -21.00
C TYR A 127 -5.84 15.43 -20.45
N LEU A 128 -5.54 15.43 -19.15
CA LEU A 128 -5.04 14.28 -18.40
C LEU A 128 -5.89 14.08 -17.14
N TYR A 129 -6.28 12.83 -16.86
CA TYR A 129 -6.89 12.44 -15.59
C TYR A 129 -5.93 11.59 -14.76
N TYR A 130 -5.61 12.02 -13.55
CA TYR A 130 -4.58 11.37 -12.74
C TYR A 130 -4.77 11.52 -11.23
N ALA A 131 -4.13 10.63 -10.49
CA ALA A 131 -4.02 10.65 -9.04
C ALA A 131 -2.78 11.44 -8.61
N PRO A 132 -2.87 12.72 -8.18
CA PRO A 132 -1.69 13.48 -7.76
C PRO A 132 -1.06 12.89 -6.50
N LYS A 133 0.27 12.78 -6.48
CA LYS A 133 1.01 12.30 -5.29
C LYS A 133 0.92 13.28 -4.12
N THR A 134 0.93 14.58 -4.43
CA THR A 134 0.80 15.67 -3.45
C THR A 134 -0.55 16.36 -3.64
N MET A 135 -1.33 16.42 -2.57
CA MET A 135 -2.67 17.00 -2.57
C MET A 135 -2.70 18.31 -1.79
N THR A 136 -3.69 19.14 -2.11
CA THR A 136 -3.94 20.41 -1.43
C THR A 136 -4.99 20.25 -0.33
N ALA A 137 -4.92 21.08 0.71
CA ALA A 137 -5.94 21.14 1.77
C ALA A 137 -7.38 21.24 1.20
N PRO A 138 -8.40 20.66 1.86
CA PRO A 138 -8.39 20.08 3.21
C PRO A 138 -7.86 18.64 3.31
N TYR A 139 -7.43 18.05 2.20
CA TYR A 139 -6.84 16.71 2.18
C TYR A 139 -5.46 16.68 2.84
N VAL A 140 -5.02 15.51 3.28
CA VAL A 140 -3.63 15.32 3.71
C VAL A 140 -2.68 15.62 2.55
N THR A 141 -1.49 16.15 2.84
CA THR A 141 -0.52 16.50 1.80
C THR A 141 -0.13 15.29 0.94
N THR A 142 0.00 14.12 1.54
CA THR A 142 0.29 12.85 0.85
C THR A 142 -0.49 11.73 1.52
N THR A 143 -0.98 10.78 0.74
CA THR A 143 -1.57 9.54 1.26
C THR A 143 -0.54 8.74 2.06
N PRO A 144 -0.91 8.12 3.19
CA PRO A 144 -0.05 7.16 3.88
C PRO A 144 0.41 6.04 2.95
N THR A 145 1.60 5.48 3.22
CA THR A 145 2.14 4.34 2.49
C THR A 145 1.39 3.05 2.82
N GLY A 146 1.22 2.17 1.84
CA GLY A 146 0.52 0.89 2.00
C GLY A 146 -1.00 1.01 1.89
N SER A 147 -1.69 -0.03 2.36
CA SER A 147 -3.15 -0.14 2.32
C SER A 147 -3.78 0.37 3.62
N ALA A 148 -4.95 0.98 3.52
CA ALA A 148 -5.78 1.34 4.66
C ALA A 148 -6.27 0.05 5.34
N PRO A 149 -6.44 0.01 6.67
CA PRO A 149 -6.98 -1.16 7.32
C PRO A 149 -8.46 -1.36 6.98
N ASN A 150 -8.93 -2.61 7.06
CA ASN A 150 -10.33 -2.95 6.80
C ASN A 150 -11.27 -2.45 7.90
N SER A 151 -10.77 -2.29 9.12
CA SER A 151 -11.51 -1.79 10.28
C SER A 151 -10.65 -0.83 11.10
N LEU A 152 -11.31 -0.04 11.95
CA LEU A 152 -10.65 0.92 12.82
C LEU A 152 -9.59 0.22 13.70
N PRO A 153 -8.36 0.73 13.74
CA PRO A 153 -7.38 0.27 14.71
C PRO A 153 -7.89 0.42 16.15
N ALA A 154 -7.43 -0.44 17.06
CA ALA A 154 -7.86 -0.42 18.45
C ALA A 154 -7.62 0.97 19.08
N GLY A 155 -8.69 1.57 19.61
CA GLY A 155 -8.67 2.89 20.24
C GLY A 155 -8.84 4.09 19.28
N ALA A 156 -8.95 3.84 17.97
CA ALA A 156 -9.25 4.88 16.99
C ALA A 156 -10.76 5.13 16.87
N ASP A 157 -11.14 6.31 16.38
CA ASP A 157 -12.50 6.67 15.98
C ASP A 157 -12.56 6.97 14.48
N ALA A 158 -13.75 7.34 13.98
CA ALA A 158 -13.98 7.57 12.55
C ALA A 158 -13.08 8.66 11.91
N SER A 159 -12.50 9.58 12.69
CA SER A 159 -11.54 10.57 12.17
C SER A 159 -10.26 9.94 11.64
N TYR A 160 -9.95 8.70 12.05
CA TYR A 160 -8.82 7.94 11.50
C TYR A 160 -8.89 7.81 9.97
N TRP A 161 -10.09 7.72 9.39
CA TRP A 161 -10.26 7.56 7.94
C TRP A 161 -9.89 8.81 7.14
N ASP A 162 -9.85 9.99 7.76
CA ASP A 162 -9.58 11.27 7.09
C ASP A 162 -8.16 11.32 6.49
N GLN A 163 -7.20 10.60 7.07
CA GLN A 163 -5.84 10.52 6.54
C GLN A 163 -5.75 9.80 5.18
N TRP A 164 -6.79 9.05 4.82
CA TRP A 164 -6.88 8.30 3.58
C TRP A 164 -7.77 8.99 2.54
N LYS A 165 -8.35 10.15 2.86
CA LYS A 165 -9.11 10.94 1.87
C LYS A 165 -8.16 11.62 0.89
N GLY A 166 -8.49 11.52 -0.39
CA GLY A 166 -7.76 12.19 -1.46
C GLY A 166 -8.66 12.53 -2.64
N TYR A 167 -8.07 12.83 -3.79
CA TYR A 167 -8.82 13.03 -5.03
C TYR A 167 -8.02 12.59 -6.25
N ASN A 168 -8.72 12.18 -7.30
CA ASN A 168 -8.23 12.15 -8.67
C ASN A 168 -8.61 13.47 -9.36
N GLN A 169 -7.79 13.93 -10.29
CA GLN A 169 -7.89 15.27 -10.87
C GLN A 169 -7.87 15.20 -12.39
N LEU A 170 -8.81 15.92 -13.01
CA LEU A 170 -8.75 16.26 -14.42
C LEU A 170 -8.04 17.61 -14.56
N SER A 171 -6.97 17.65 -15.32
CA SER A 171 -6.27 18.88 -15.73
C SER A 171 -6.13 18.93 -17.25
N ARG A 172 -5.82 20.10 -17.80
CA ARG A 172 -5.33 20.22 -19.17
C ARG A 172 -4.03 21.00 -19.27
N PHE A 173 -3.27 20.70 -20.32
CA PHE A 173 -1.93 21.23 -20.59
C PHE A 173 -1.81 21.61 -22.06
N LYS A 174 -0.97 22.60 -22.36
CA LYS A 174 -0.62 22.97 -23.73
C LYS A 174 0.39 21.98 -24.31
N TRP A 175 0.10 21.51 -25.50
CA TRP A 175 1.06 20.84 -26.36
C TRP A 175 1.98 21.86 -27.03
N ASP A 176 3.29 21.65 -26.94
CA ASP A 176 4.31 22.42 -27.66
C ASP A 176 4.78 21.61 -28.87
N ASP A 177 4.34 22.01 -30.08
CA ASP A 177 4.70 21.34 -31.32
C ASP A 177 6.22 21.34 -31.59
N ALA A 178 6.94 22.39 -31.19
CA ALA A 178 8.36 22.52 -31.44
C ALA A 178 9.18 21.65 -30.49
N ALA A 179 8.74 21.54 -29.24
CA ALA A 179 9.37 20.67 -28.25
C ALA A 179 8.91 19.21 -28.33
N GLY A 180 7.76 18.95 -28.97
CA GLY A 180 7.15 17.62 -29.08
C GLY A 180 6.73 17.05 -27.72
N LYS A 181 6.24 17.90 -26.81
CA LYS A 181 5.84 17.51 -25.44
C LYS A 181 4.83 18.48 -24.84
N LEU A 182 4.24 18.11 -23.70
CA LEU A 182 3.38 18.99 -22.91
C LEU A 182 4.20 20.04 -22.14
N ASP A 183 3.74 21.29 -22.13
CA ASP A 183 4.19 22.32 -21.20
C ASP A 183 3.49 22.13 -19.85
N LEU A 184 4.16 21.42 -18.92
CA LEU A 184 3.60 21.16 -17.60
C LEU A 184 3.36 22.42 -16.76
N ALA A 185 3.99 23.56 -17.09
CA ALA A 185 3.74 24.83 -16.40
C ALA A 185 2.42 25.49 -16.82
N SER A 186 1.81 25.02 -17.92
CA SER A 186 0.53 25.52 -18.43
C SER A 186 -0.71 24.87 -17.79
N GLU A 187 -0.51 24.05 -16.74
CA GLU A 187 -1.58 23.29 -16.10
C GLU A 187 -2.79 24.17 -15.75
N GLN A 188 -3.96 23.70 -16.17
CA GLN A 188 -5.24 24.17 -15.67
C GLN A 188 -5.98 23.00 -15.03
N ALA A 189 -6.05 22.99 -13.70
CA ALA A 189 -6.83 22.01 -12.94
C ALA A 189 -8.33 22.33 -13.04
N ILE A 190 -9.13 21.37 -13.50
CA ILE A 190 -10.54 21.57 -13.87
C ILE A 190 -11.47 21.07 -12.77
N ILE A 191 -11.38 19.77 -12.43
CA ILE A 191 -12.26 19.14 -11.44
C ILE A 191 -11.50 18.08 -10.63
N LYS A 192 -11.86 17.98 -9.35
CA LYS A 192 -11.35 16.98 -8.41
C LYS A 192 -12.48 16.04 -8.03
N VAL A 193 -12.24 14.74 -8.19
CA VAL A 193 -13.15 13.66 -7.80
C VAL A 193 -12.59 13.06 -6.51
N GLU A 194 -13.28 13.26 -5.39
CA GLU A 194 -12.84 12.73 -4.09
C GLU A 194 -12.80 11.20 -4.11
N VAL A 195 -11.78 10.63 -3.48
CA VAL A 195 -11.58 9.18 -3.34
C VAL A 195 -11.14 8.83 -1.92
N GLN A 196 -11.44 7.60 -1.52
CA GLN A 196 -10.92 6.94 -0.33
C GLN A 196 -9.73 6.08 -0.75
N ARG A 197 -8.51 6.56 -0.46
CA ARG A 197 -7.24 5.91 -0.80
C ARG A 197 -6.92 4.75 0.13
N GLY A 198 -5.89 3.97 -0.24
CA GLY A 198 -5.40 2.84 0.54
C GLY A 198 -6.27 1.60 0.45
N GLN A 199 -7.39 1.66 -0.26
CA GLN A 199 -8.14 0.50 -0.71
C GLN A 199 -8.16 0.54 -2.23
N CYS A 200 -8.04 -0.62 -2.86
CA CYS A 200 -8.39 -0.78 -4.27
C CYS A 200 -9.92 -0.63 -4.41
N CYS A 201 -10.57 -0.33 -5.53
CA CYS A 201 -10.22 -0.26 -6.94
C CYS A 201 -11.18 0.73 -7.64
N HIS A 202 -11.33 0.64 -8.96
CA HIS A 202 -12.33 1.30 -9.80
C HIS A 202 -12.12 2.80 -9.92
N VAL A 203 -11.09 3.16 -10.68
CA VAL A 203 -10.81 4.57 -10.99
C VAL A 203 -11.66 5.04 -12.17
N ALA A 204 -11.89 4.17 -13.16
CA ALA A 204 -12.31 4.52 -14.52
C ALA A 204 -11.40 5.65 -15.05
N GLY A 205 -11.97 6.77 -15.49
CA GLY A 205 -11.21 8.00 -15.68
C GLY A 205 -11.11 8.49 -17.11
N ASP A 206 -11.98 7.99 -17.99
CA ASP A 206 -12.00 8.31 -19.40
C ASP A 206 -12.74 9.62 -19.71
N VAL A 207 -12.35 10.27 -20.81
CA VAL A 207 -12.81 11.62 -21.17
C VAL A 207 -13.12 11.71 -22.65
N ASP A 208 -14.29 12.28 -22.97
CA ASP A 208 -14.68 12.59 -24.35
C ASP A 208 -15.60 13.83 -24.42
N PHE A 209 -15.97 14.28 -25.62
CA PHE A 209 -16.65 15.55 -25.87
C PHE A 209 -17.83 15.43 -26.81
N ASP A 210 -18.93 16.14 -26.50
CA ASP A 210 -20.01 16.32 -27.47
C ASP A 210 -19.73 17.42 -28.50
N ALA A 211 -20.60 17.54 -29.50
CA ALA A 211 -20.51 18.54 -30.57
C ALA A 211 -20.53 20.00 -30.06
N ASP A 212 -21.10 20.24 -28.87
CA ASP A 212 -21.15 21.56 -28.25
C ASP A 212 -19.86 21.84 -27.43
N GLY A 213 -18.92 20.89 -27.42
CA GLY A 213 -17.67 20.91 -26.65
C GLY A 213 -17.90 20.83 -25.14
N ASN A 214 -18.97 20.17 -24.69
CA ASN A 214 -19.10 19.77 -23.30
C ASN A 214 -18.26 18.52 -23.08
N LEU A 215 -17.49 18.52 -22.00
CA LEU A 215 -16.63 17.44 -21.58
C LEU A 215 -17.44 16.44 -20.76
N TYR A 216 -17.27 15.16 -21.06
CA TYR A 216 -17.73 14.03 -20.28
C TYR A 216 -16.55 13.37 -19.58
N LEU A 217 -16.70 12.99 -18.32
CA LEU A 217 -15.67 12.31 -17.53
C LEU A 217 -16.31 11.11 -16.82
N SER A 218 -15.80 9.91 -17.07
CA SER A 218 -16.18 8.70 -16.35
C SER A 218 -15.44 8.62 -15.01
N THR A 219 -16.12 8.13 -13.97
CA THR A 219 -15.54 7.94 -12.63
C THR A 219 -16.03 6.63 -12.04
N GLY A 220 -15.11 5.82 -11.50
CA GLY A 220 -15.48 4.60 -10.79
C GLY A 220 -15.97 4.88 -9.36
N ASP A 221 -16.60 3.89 -8.75
CA ASP A 221 -17.26 3.99 -7.44
C ASP A 221 -16.27 4.09 -6.27
N ASN A 222 -15.01 3.72 -6.53
CA ASN A 222 -13.93 3.67 -5.57
C ASN A 222 -14.26 2.74 -4.39
N THR A 223 -14.76 1.54 -4.69
CA THR A 223 -15.09 0.48 -3.73
C THR A 223 -14.72 -0.91 -4.28
N PRO A 224 -13.92 -1.73 -3.57
CA PRO A 224 -13.52 -3.05 -4.05
C PRO A 224 -14.65 -4.08 -3.93
N ALA A 225 -14.71 -5.03 -4.86
CA ALA A 225 -15.59 -6.21 -4.74
C ALA A 225 -15.18 -7.13 -3.57
N SER A 226 -13.90 -7.12 -3.20
CA SER A 226 -13.35 -7.88 -2.07
C SER A 226 -13.61 -7.28 -0.69
N ALA A 227 -14.51 -6.30 -0.59
CA ALA A 227 -14.92 -5.75 0.69
C ALA A 227 -15.33 -6.87 1.67
N PRO A 228 -14.90 -6.83 2.95
CA PRO A 228 -15.20 -7.90 3.89
C PRO A 228 -16.70 -8.22 4.02
N GLY A 229 -17.06 -9.48 3.80
CA GLY A 229 -18.42 -10.01 3.79
C GLY A 229 -19.15 -9.84 2.45
N ALA A 230 -18.52 -9.25 1.43
CA ALA A 230 -19.10 -9.06 0.11
C ALA A 230 -19.22 -10.39 -0.65
N ASN A 231 -18.23 -11.29 -0.56
CA ASN A 231 -18.24 -12.58 -1.26
C ASN A 231 -18.56 -12.42 -2.77
N GLY A 232 -17.89 -11.46 -3.42
CA GLY A 232 -18.14 -11.11 -4.83
C GLY A 232 -19.44 -10.36 -5.13
N PHE A 233 -20.35 -10.12 -4.18
CA PHE A 233 -21.60 -9.35 -4.42
C PHE A 233 -21.44 -7.85 -4.12
N ALA A 234 -22.50 -7.07 -4.33
CA ALA A 234 -22.54 -5.63 -4.04
C ALA A 234 -21.98 -5.27 -2.64
N PRO A 235 -20.85 -4.54 -2.57
CA PRO A 235 -20.18 -4.16 -1.32
C PRO A 235 -20.87 -2.96 -0.68
N ASN A 236 -22.02 -3.22 -0.07
CA ASN A 236 -22.86 -2.24 0.64
C ASN A 236 -22.57 -2.28 2.16
N ASN A 237 -21.30 -2.30 2.56
CA ASN A 237 -20.90 -2.53 3.96
C ASN A 237 -20.69 -1.22 4.72
N ASN A 238 -21.68 -0.85 5.54
CA ASN A 238 -21.62 0.28 6.47
C ASN A 238 -21.58 -0.14 7.94
N ALA A 239 -21.12 -1.37 8.25
CA ALA A 239 -21.03 -1.86 9.61
C ALA A 239 -20.14 -0.95 10.48
N PRO A 240 -20.50 -0.68 11.75
CA PRO A 240 -19.72 0.22 12.60
C PRO A 240 -18.25 -0.18 12.70
N GLY A 241 -17.35 0.78 12.45
CA GLY A 241 -15.90 0.60 12.54
C GLY A 241 -15.24 0.04 11.28
N PHE A 242 -15.98 -0.37 10.26
CA PHE A 242 -15.40 -0.74 8.97
C PHE A 242 -14.96 0.48 8.15
N ASN A 243 -14.02 0.25 7.24
CA ASN A 243 -13.53 1.27 6.32
C ASN A 243 -14.68 1.80 5.44
N PRO A 244 -14.89 3.13 5.35
CA PRO A 244 -15.90 3.72 4.48
C PRO A 244 -15.74 3.34 3.00
N GLY A 245 -14.53 2.95 2.57
CA GLY A 245 -14.24 2.42 1.24
C GLY A 245 -15.12 1.25 0.82
N PHE A 246 -15.68 0.49 1.77
CA PHE A 246 -16.46 -0.73 1.53
C PHE A 246 -17.96 -0.53 1.36
N ASP A 247 -18.44 0.70 1.18
CA ASP A 247 -19.85 1.00 0.98
C ASP A 247 -20.07 1.75 -0.34
N SER A 248 -20.32 1.01 -1.44
CA SER A 248 -20.48 1.60 -2.77
C SER A 248 -21.66 2.61 -2.84
N ARG A 249 -22.66 2.48 -1.94
CA ARG A 249 -23.77 3.43 -1.80
C ARG A 249 -23.32 4.85 -1.46
N ARG A 250 -22.12 5.04 -0.88
CA ARG A 250 -21.58 6.37 -0.56
C ARG A 250 -21.18 7.15 -1.81
N GLY A 251 -20.80 6.44 -2.87
CA GLY A 251 -20.31 6.95 -4.14
C GLY A 251 -21.36 6.75 -5.25
N ALA A 252 -21.33 5.59 -5.93
CA ALA A 252 -22.20 5.25 -7.05
C ALA A 252 -23.69 5.52 -6.74
N GLY A 253 -24.15 5.05 -5.58
CA GLY A 253 -25.52 5.20 -5.11
C GLY A 253 -25.86 6.55 -4.45
N ASN A 254 -24.96 7.53 -4.44
CA ASN A 254 -25.14 8.83 -3.79
C ASN A 254 -25.29 9.95 -4.84
N THR A 255 -26.41 10.68 -4.76
CA THR A 255 -26.71 11.79 -5.69
C THR A 255 -25.86 13.03 -5.45
N ASN A 256 -25.18 13.11 -4.30
CA ASN A 256 -24.34 14.24 -3.91
C ASN A 256 -22.83 13.90 -3.90
N ASP A 257 -22.42 12.90 -4.68
CA ASP A 257 -21.04 12.43 -4.81
C ASP A 257 -20.68 12.30 -6.30
N LEU A 258 -19.39 12.39 -6.64
CA LEU A 258 -18.90 12.34 -8.02
C LEU A 258 -18.36 10.97 -8.43
N ARG A 259 -18.24 10.00 -7.52
CA ARG A 259 -17.76 8.63 -7.81
C ARG A 259 -18.86 7.74 -8.36
N GLY A 260 -18.54 6.84 -9.28
CA GLY A 260 -19.48 5.93 -9.92
C GLY A 260 -20.49 6.68 -10.79
N LYS A 261 -19.97 7.56 -11.66
CA LYS A 261 -20.73 8.52 -12.48
C LYS A 261 -20.14 8.65 -13.89
N ILE A 262 -20.95 9.17 -14.80
CA ILE A 262 -20.44 9.96 -15.93
C ILE A 262 -20.83 11.41 -15.66
N LEU A 263 -19.83 12.29 -15.59
CA LEU A 263 -19.99 13.71 -15.33
C LEU A 263 -20.02 14.47 -16.66
N ARG A 264 -20.80 15.55 -16.77
CA ARG A 264 -20.83 16.43 -17.94
C ARG A 264 -20.67 17.90 -17.52
N ILE A 265 -19.64 18.55 -18.02
CA ILE A 265 -19.28 19.94 -17.70
C ILE A 265 -18.87 20.73 -18.97
N LYS A 266 -18.90 22.06 -18.91
CA LYS A 266 -18.35 22.92 -19.97
C LYS A 266 -17.12 23.66 -19.44
N VAL A 267 -15.94 23.29 -19.94
CA VAL A 267 -14.66 23.89 -19.52
C VAL A 267 -14.49 25.27 -20.14
N GLY A 268 -14.26 26.27 -19.30
CA GLY A 268 -13.95 27.65 -19.66
C GLY A 268 -12.50 27.83 -20.10
N ALA A 269 -12.17 28.97 -20.71
CA ALA A 269 -10.83 29.24 -21.22
C ALA A 269 -9.74 29.32 -20.13
N ASP A 270 -10.12 29.63 -18.89
CA ASP A 270 -9.22 29.72 -17.73
C ASP A 270 -9.11 28.40 -16.93
N GLY A 271 -9.79 27.34 -17.37
CA GLY A 271 -9.83 26.05 -16.67
C GLY A 271 -10.96 25.92 -15.64
N SER A 272 -11.70 27.01 -15.35
CA SER A 272 -12.97 26.89 -14.63
C SER A 272 -13.98 26.08 -15.46
N TYR A 273 -15.08 25.63 -14.86
CA TYR A 273 -16.16 24.99 -15.62
C TYR A 273 -17.53 25.52 -15.22
N THR A 274 -18.49 25.33 -16.13
CA THR A 274 -19.92 25.58 -15.90
C THR A 274 -20.71 24.30 -16.11
N ILE A 275 -21.96 24.28 -15.66
CA ILE A 275 -22.86 23.13 -15.80
C ILE A 275 -23.76 23.31 -17.02
N PRO A 276 -23.66 22.45 -18.04
CA PRO A 276 -24.59 22.43 -19.16
C PRO A 276 -26.02 22.08 -18.71
N SER A 277 -27.03 22.56 -19.44
CA SER A 277 -28.41 22.11 -19.21
C SER A 277 -28.60 20.66 -19.65
N GLY A 278 -29.46 19.91 -18.96
CA GLY A 278 -29.82 18.55 -19.36
C GLY A 278 -29.09 17.44 -18.60
N ASN A 279 -28.24 17.79 -17.62
CA ASN A 279 -27.73 16.83 -16.64
C ASN A 279 -28.86 16.28 -15.74
N LEU A 280 -28.60 15.15 -15.07
CA LEU A 280 -29.58 14.41 -14.28
C LEU A 280 -30.21 15.27 -13.18
N PHE A 281 -29.42 16.17 -12.60
CA PHE A 281 -29.87 17.10 -11.56
C PHE A 281 -29.71 18.55 -12.00
N THR A 282 -30.76 19.34 -11.84
CA THR A 282 -30.73 20.78 -12.14
C THR A 282 -29.82 21.51 -11.14
N PRO A 283 -28.97 22.46 -11.59
CA PRO A 283 -28.17 23.30 -10.70
C PRO A 283 -28.98 23.91 -9.55
N GLY A 284 -28.44 23.83 -8.33
CA GLY A 284 -29.09 24.33 -7.12
C GLY A 284 -30.09 23.36 -6.47
N THR A 285 -30.32 22.18 -7.05
CA THR A 285 -31.10 21.13 -6.39
C THR A 285 -30.38 20.67 -5.12
N ALA A 286 -31.08 20.69 -3.98
CA ALA A 286 -30.48 20.35 -2.69
C ALA A 286 -30.10 18.86 -2.65
N LYS A 287 -28.94 18.56 -2.05
CA LYS A 287 -28.41 17.18 -1.89
C LYS A 287 -28.14 16.46 -3.22
N THR A 288 -27.79 17.21 -4.25
CA THR A 288 -27.41 16.64 -5.54
C THR A 288 -26.22 17.38 -6.14
N ARG A 289 -25.40 16.67 -6.93
CA ARG A 289 -24.34 17.26 -7.74
C ARG A 289 -24.84 17.48 -9.17
N PRO A 290 -24.87 18.73 -9.67
CA PRO A 290 -25.40 19.02 -11.00
C PRO A 290 -24.44 18.64 -12.15
N GLU A 291 -23.21 18.23 -11.84
CA GLU A 291 -22.26 17.66 -12.80
C GLU A 291 -22.71 16.29 -13.34
N ILE A 292 -23.57 15.58 -12.60
CA ILE A 292 -23.93 14.19 -12.89
C ILE A 292 -24.81 14.11 -14.16
N PHE A 293 -24.32 13.44 -15.19
CA PHE A 293 -25.11 13.06 -16.37
C PHE A 293 -25.65 11.64 -16.22
N ALA A 294 -24.81 10.67 -15.87
CA ALA A 294 -25.22 9.32 -15.49
C ALA A 294 -24.75 9.00 -14.07
N MET A 295 -25.54 8.23 -13.32
CA MET A 295 -25.16 7.73 -12.00
C MET A 295 -25.42 6.24 -11.84
N GLY A 296 -24.97 5.68 -10.72
CA GLY A 296 -25.17 4.28 -10.40
C GLY A 296 -24.38 3.36 -11.33
N LEU A 297 -23.10 3.71 -11.51
CA LEU A 297 -22.10 2.96 -12.29
C LEU A 297 -21.02 2.44 -11.35
N ARG A 298 -20.40 1.30 -11.65
CA ARG A 298 -19.36 0.70 -10.80
C ARG A 298 -17.96 1.14 -11.24
N ASN A 299 -17.57 0.78 -12.45
CA ASN A 299 -16.31 1.16 -13.08
C ASN A 299 -16.51 1.32 -14.61
N PRO A 300 -17.09 2.44 -15.06
CA PRO A 300 -17.30 2.73 -16.48
C PRO A 300 -15.97 3.07 -17.16
N PHE A 301 -15.14 2.06 -17.43
CA PHE A 301 -13.70 2.21 -17.67
C PHE A 301 -13.40 2.99 -18.96
N ARG A 302 -14.11 2.68 -20.06
CA ARG A 302 -14.03 3.39 -21.35
C ARG A 302 -15.39 3.92 -21.77
N ILE A 303 -15.44 5.16 -22.23
CA ILE A 303 -16.65 5.85 -22.73
C ILE A 303 -16.43 6.36 -24.16
N ASP A 304 -17.52 6.52 -24.91
CA ASP A 304 -17.54 7.22 -26.19
C ASP A 304 -18.72 8.18 -26.20
N VAL A 305 -18.50 9.41 -26.68
CA VAL A 305 -19.49 10.47 -26.85
C VAL A 305 -19.55 10.84 -28.33
N ASP A 306 -20.33 10.09 -29.10
CA ASP A 306 -20.44 10.36 -30.52
C ASP A 306 -21.38 11.54 -30.86
N PRO A 307 -20.87 12.65 -31.44
CA PRO A 307 -21.69 13.79 -31.84
C PRO A 307 -22.64 13.51 -33.01
N VAL A 308 -22.36 12.50 -33.84
CA VAL A 308 -23.16 12.22 -35.05
C VAL A 308 -24.42 11.42 -34.71
N THR A 309 -24.27 10.39 -33.89
CA THR A 309 -25.40 9.58 -33.38
C THR A 309 -26.06 10.20 -32.15
N ASN A 310 -25.43 11.20 -31.53
CA ASN A 310 -25.96 11.97 -30.39
C ASN A 310 -26.16 11.09 -29.14
N SER A 311 -25.17 10.25 -28.86
CA SER A 311 -25.17 9.27 -27.76
C SER A 311 -23.95 9.37 -26.86
N VAL A 312 -24.06 8.74 -25.70
CA VAL A 312 -22.95 8.34 -24.84
C VAL A 312 -23.04 6.83 -24.67
N SER A 313 -21.96 6.10 -24.95
CA SER A 313 -21.85 4.65 -24.71
C SER A 313 -20.66 4.31 -23.83
N TRP A 314 -20.73 3.21 -23.09
CA TRP A 314 -19.64 2.76 -22.20
C TRP A 314 -19.73 1.27 -21.86
N GLY A 315 -18.58 0.70 -21.49
CA GLY A 315 -18.49 -0.58 -20.78
C GLY A 315 -18.35 -0.35 -19.26
N ASP A 316 -19.09 -1.09 -18.44
CA ASP A 316 -19.07 -1.00 -16.98
C ASP A 316 -18.73 -2.36 -16.35
N TYR A 317 -17.66 -2.41 -15.54
CA TYR A 317 -17.26 -3.66 -14.87
C TYR A 317 -18.18 -4.01 -13.70
N GLY A 318 -18.68 -5.24 -13.68
CA GLY A 318 -19.51 -5.81 -12.63
C GLY A 318 -18.77 -6.32 -11.39
N PRO A 319 -19.51 -6.84 -10.39
CA PRO A 319 -18.93 -7.50 -9.23
C PRO A 319 -18.58 -8.97 -9.53
N ASP A 320 -17.92 -9.67 -8.60
CA ASP A 320 -17.17 -10.91 -8.88
C ASP A 320 -17.93 -12.19 -8.47
N ALA A 321 -19.22 -12.11 -8.10
CA ALA A 321 -19.96 -13.29 -7.67
C ALA A 321 -20.24 -14.23 -8.85
N GLY A 322 -19.58 -15.38 -8.94
CA GLY A 322 -19.78 -16.34 -10.04
C GLY A 322 -21.17 -17.01 -10.12
N ALA A 323 -22.02 -16.88 -9.09
CA ALA A 323 -23.38 -17.43 -9.07
C ALA A 323 -24.37 -16.57 -8.28
N PRO A 324 -25.68 -16.57 -8.63
CA PRO A 324 -26.68 -15.79 -7.91
C PRO A 324 -27.04 -16.43 -6.56
N ASP A 325 -27.37 -15.60 -5.58
CA ASP A 325 -27.88 -16.06 -4.27
C ASP A 325 -29.32 -15.57 -4.08
N PRO A 326 -30.32 -16.47 -4.02
CA PRO A 326 -31.73 -16.12 -3.78
C PRO A 326 -31.99 -15.36 -2.49
N GLN A 327 -31.07 -15.39 -1.53
CA GLN A 327 -31.11 -14.65 -0.27
C GLN A 327 -30.29 -13.36 -0.30
N ARG A 328 -29.75 -12.94 -1.45
CA ARG A 328 -28.90 -11.74 -1.53
C ARG A 328 -29.08 -10.93 -2.79
N GLY A 329 -29.04 -11.55 -3.97
CA GLY A 329 -29.17 -10.88 -5.25
C GLY A 329 -28.48 -11.61 -6.42
N PRO A 330 -28.36 -10.93 -7.57
CA PRO A 330 -27.79 -11.52 -8.78
C PRO A 330 -26.29 -11.79 -8.64
N MET A 331 -25.80 -12.65 -9.54
CA MET A 331 -24.37 -12.86 -9.79
C MET A 331 -23.71 -11.60 -10.39
N GLY A 332 -22.39 -11.66 -10.57
CA GLY A 332 -21.61 -10.73 -11.36
C GLY A 332 -22.04 -10.71 -12.82
N TYR A 333 -22.16 -9.51 -13.37
CA TYR A 333 -22.37 -9.26 -14.80
C TYR A 333 -21.59 -8.02 -15.18
N VAL A 334 -20.97 -8.04 -16.35
CA VAL A 334 -20.46 -6.84 -17.00
C VAL A 334 -21.51 -6.28 -17.94
N GLU A 335 -21.50 -4.96 -18.14
CA GLU A 335 -22.54 -4.25 -18.88
C GLU A 335 -21.93 -3.40 -20.00
N TRP A 336 -22.62 -3.34 -21.14
CA TRP A 336 -22.44 -2.29 -22.13
C TRP A 336 -23.74 -1.50 -22.27
N GLN A 337 -23.65 -0.18 -22.20
CA GLN A 337 -24.82 0.68 -22.14
C GLN A 337 -24.67 1.90 -23.04
N THR A 338 -25.79 2.34 -23.64
CA THR A 338 -25.86 3.57 -24.43
C THR A 338 -27.09 4.41 -24.06
N THR A 339 -26.95 5.73 -24.11
CA THR A 339 -28.05 6.68 -23.94
C THR A 339 -27.87 7.93 -24.78
N ALA A 340 -28.97 8.60 -25.13
CA ALA A 340 -28.91 9.91 -25.79
C ALA A 340 -28.28 10.97 -24.90
N ILE A 341 -27.49 11.91 -25.44
CA ILE A 341 -26.92 13.04 -24.66
C ILE A 341 -27.99 13.95 -24.03
N THR A 342 -29.25 13.81 -24.43
CA THR A 342 -30.42 14.51 -23.89
C THR A 342 -31.19 13.71 -22.85
N LYS A 343 -30.76 12.49 -22.54
CA LYS A 343 -31.44 11.54 -21.65
C LYS A 343 -30.45 11.04 -20.59
N PRO A 344 -30.21 11.82 -19.52
CA PRO A 344 -29.45 11.35 -18.37
C PRO A 344 -30.18 10.19 -17.66
N ILE A 345 -29.42 9.22 -17.11
CA ILE A 345 -29.99 8.00 -16.51
C ILE A 345 -29.32 7.64 -15.16
N ASN A 346 -29.94 6.71 -14.43
CA ASN A 346 -29.31 5.99 -13.33
C ASN A 346 -29.17 4.51 -13.75
N GLY A 347 -27.95 3.99 -13.84
CA GLY A 347 -27.66 2.59 -14.19
C GLY A 347 -28.05 1.59 -13.10
N GLY A 348 -28.16 2.05 -11.85
CA GLY A 348 -28.75 1.28 -10.75
C GLY A 348 -27.76 0.69 -9.74
N TRP A 349 -26.47 0.58 -10.07
CA TRP A 349 -25.44 0.13 -9.11
C TRP A 349 -25.40 1.05 -7.87
N PRO A 350 -25.23 0.52 -6.64
CA PRO A 350 -25.04 -0.87 -6.23
C PRO A 350 -26.33 -1.55 -5.72
N TYR A 351 -27.50 -1.07 -6.15
CA TYR A 351 -28.80 -1.59 -5.70
C TYR A 351 -29.40 -2.59 -6.68
N CYS A 352 -29.11 -2.37 -7.95
CA CYS A 352 -29.64 -3.08 -9.11
C CYS A 352 -28.47 -3.41 -10.02
N HIS A 353 -28.51 -4.59 -10.66
CA HIS A 353 -27.40 -5.08 -11.47
C HIS A 353 -27.87 -6.01 -12.60
N GLY A 354 -27.13 -6.03 -13.71
CA GLY A 354 -27.42 -6.86 -14.88
C GLY A 354 -28.78 -6.51 -15.48
N PRO A 355 -29.74 -7.45 -15.60
CA PRO A 355 -31.08 -7.19 -16.14
C PRO A 355 -31.98 -6.35 -15.22
N ASN A 356 -31.42 -5.36 -14.52
CA ASN A 356 -32.05 -4.57 -13.47
C ASN A 356 -32.54 -5.44 -12.29
N ALA A 357 -31.79 -6.49 -11.95
CA ALA A 357 -32.11 -7.39 -10.85
C ALA A 357 -31.72 -6.79 -9.50
N ASN A 358 -32.60 -6.92 -8.51
CA ASN A 358 -32.45 -6.26 -7.22
C ASN A 358 -31.44 -7.00 -6.33
N TYR A 359 -30.61 -6.26 -5.60
CA TYR A 359 -29.97 -6.73 -4.37
C TYR A 359 -30.88 -6.49 -3.16
N ASN A 360 -30.56 -7.14 -2.03
CA ASN A 360 -31.13 -6.79 -0.74
C ASN A 360 -30.15 -6.01 0.15
N GLU A 361 -30.69 -5.46 1.23
CA GLU A 361 -29.93 -4.83 2.30
C GLU A 361 -29.25 -5.89 3.17
N TRP A 362 -28.22 -6.53 2.63
CA TRP A 362 -27.44 -7.55 3.31
C TRP A 362 -26.85 -7.03 4.62
N ASN A 363 -27.08 -7.73 5.72
CA ASN A 363 -26.48 -7.37 7.00
C ASN A 363 -25.07 -7.96 7.11
N PHE A 364 -24.06 -7.13 6.87
CA PHE A 364 -22.65 -7.54 6.94
C PHE A 364 -22.16 -7.91 8.35
N ALA A 365 -22.84 -7.48 9.41
CA ALA A 365 -22.47 -7.85 10.78
C ALA A 365 -22.97 -9.25 11.17
N THR A 366 -24.09 -9.71 10.59
CA THR A 366 -24.71 -11.00 10.93
C THR A 366 -24.73 -12.00 9.79
N ALA A 367 -24.32 -11.59 8.58
CA ALA A 367 -24.40 -12.38 7.35
C ALA A 367 -25.83 -12.92 7.10
N THR A 368 -26.83 -12.03 7.18
CA THR A 368 -28.24 -12.38 6.98
C THR A 368 -28.96 -11.43 6.03
N PRO A 369 -29.97 -11.90 5.28
CA PRO A 369 -30.76 -11.09 4.36
C PRO A 369 -31.54 -9.97 5.07
N GLY A 370 -31.65 -8.82 4.40
CA GLY A 370 -32.54 -7.72 4.76
C GLY A 370 -33.64 -7.49 3.71
N PRO A 371 -34.34 -6.34 3.77
CA PRO A 371 -35.30 -5.94 2.73
C PRO A 371 -34.65 -5.79 1.36
N TRP A 372 -35.38 -6.13 0.30
CA TRP A 372 -34.95 -5.91 -1.08
C TRP A 372 -35.02 -4.44 -1.47
N PHE A 373 -34.05 -3.97 -2.26
CA PHE A 373 -34.13 -2.66 -2.90
C PHE A 373 -35.21 -2.67 -4.00
N ASP A 374 -35.71 -1.49 -4.35
CA ASP A 374 -36.76 -1.30 -5.37
C ASP A 374 -36.17 -0.54 -6.56
N CYS A 375 -35.83 -1.27 -7.62
CA CYS A 375 -35.16 -0.72 -8.80
C CYS A 375 -36.09 0.16 -9.64
N ASP A 376 -37.37 -0.22 -9.76
CA ASP A 376 -38.37 0.47 -10.58
C ASP A 376 -38.83 1.78 -9.95
N ALA A 377 -38.97 1.82 -8.62
CA ALA A 377 -39.34 3.05 -7.91
C ALA A 377 -38.12 3.92 -7.56
N GLY A 378 -36.90 3.39 -7.65
CA GLY A 378 -35.68 3.98 -7.16
C GLY A 378 -35.36 3.54 -5.72
N ALA A 379 -34.14 3.04 -5.53
CA ALA A 379 -33.71 2.46 -4.27
C ALA A 379 -33.51 3.50 -3.17
N LYS A 380 -33.68 3.08 -1.91
CA LYS A 380 -33.38 3.93 -0.75
C LYS A 380 -31.90 3.86 -0.41
N ASN A 381 -31.22 5.01 -0.41
CA ASN A 381 -29.84 5.09 0.07
C ASN A 381 -29.83 5.24 1.60
N ASN A 382 -29.68 4.10 2.26
CA ASN A 382 -29.56 3.87 3.70
C ASN A 382 -28.12 3.77 4.19
N SER A 383 -27.13 4.14 3.38
CA SER A 383 -25.74 4.29 3.83
C SER A 383 -25.66 5.28 4.99
N THR A 384 -24.81 4.99 5.98
CA THR A 384 -24.49 5.94 7.06
C THR A 384 -23.68 7.13 6.53
N TRP A 385 -23.12 7.00 5.33
CA TRP A 385 -22.29 7.98 4.64
C TRP A 385 -23.07 8.75 3.56
N ASN A 386 -24.38 8.53 3.43
CA ASN A 386 -25.20 9.22 2.43
C ASN A 386 -25.29 10.72 2.71
N THR A 387 -24.79 11.53 1.77
CA THR A 387 -24.92 12.99 1.76
C THR A 387 -25.95 13.50 0.76
N GLY A 388 -26.54 12.59 -0.02
CA GLY A 388 -27.49 12.84 -1.10
C GLY A 388 -28.96 12.63 -0.72
N LEU A 389 -29.77 12.39 -1.73
CA LEU A 389 -31.19 12.08 -1.58
C LEU A 389 -31.37 10.74 -0.83
N ALA A 390 -32.46 10.63 -0.09
CA ALA A 390 -32.80 9.39 0.61
C ALA A 390 -33.28 8.27 -0.34
N GLN A 391 -33.78 8.66 -1.52
CA GLN A 391 -34.20 7.77 -2.58
C GLN A 391 -33.57 8.26 -3.88
N VAL A 392 -32.88 7.36 -4.59
CA VAL A 392 -32.24 7.67 -5.87
C VAL A 392 -33.29 7.62 -7.01
N PRO A 393 -33.01 8.22 -8.18
CA PRO A 393 -33.85 8.02 -9.36
C PRO A 393 -34.02 6.52 -9.70
N PRO A 394 -35.11 6.11 -10.36
CA PRO A 394 -35.28 4.74 -10.85
C PRO A 394 -34.09 4.26 -11.68
N ALA A 395 -33.76 2.98 -11.54
CA ALA A 395 -32.69 2.34 -12.31
C ALA A 395 -33.12 2.11 -13.76
N THR A 396 -32.16 2.10 -14.67
CA THR A 396 -32.32 1.87 -16.11
C THR A 396 -31.53 0.63 -16.47
N ALA A 397 -32.20 -0.37 -17.05
CA ALA A 397 -31.55 -1.59 -17.50
C ALA A 397 -30.43 -1.29 -18.53
N PRO A 398 -29.34 -2.08 -18.53
CA PRO A 398 -28.27 -1.97 -19.51
C PRO A 398 -28.77 -2.34 -20.90
N THR A 399 -28.00 -1.93 -21.93
CA THR A 399 -28.32 -2.29 -23.31
C THR A 399 -27.92 -3.74 -23.59
N LEU A 400 -26.71 -4.11 -23.15
CA LEU A 400 -26.20 -5.49 -23.12
C LEU A 400 -25.64 -5.79 -21.72
N TYR A 401 -25.74 -7.05 -21.31
CA TYR A 401 -25.09 -7.57 -20.11
C TYR A 401 -24.65 -9.02 -20.36
N TYR A 402 -23.52 -9.42 -19.79
CA TYR A 402 -23.01 -10.78 -19.90
C TYR A 402 -22.19 -11.21 -18.68
N GLY A 403 -22.06 -12.54 -18.51
CA GLY A 403 -21.18 -13.16 -17.50
C GLY A 403 -20.24 -14.18 -18.15
N ASP A 404 -19.65 -15.10 -17.38
CA ASP A 404 -18.59 -15.99 -17.89
C ASP A 404 -19.04 -17.11 -18.84
N THR A 405 -20.35 -17.33 -19.01
CA THR A 405 -20.86 -18.46 -19.80
C THR A 405 -22.09 -18.07 -20.59
N ASN A 406 -22.37 -18.76 -21.70
CA ASN A 406 -23.55 -18.54 -22.54
C ASN A 406 -24.89 -18.58 -21.78
N ALA A 407 -24.94 -19.24 -20.62
CA ALA A 407 -26.16 -19.33 -19.80
C ALA A 407 -26.40 -18.07 -18.95
N HIS A 408 -25.40 -17.19 -18.82
CA HIS A 408 -25.45 -15.97 -18.00
C HIS A 408 -26.05 -14.78 -18.76
N GLN A 409 -26.27 -14.88 -20.06
CA GLN A 409 -26.82 -13.81 -20.90
C GLN A 409 -27.82 -14.31 -21.95
N PRO A 410 -28.65 -13.41 -22.50
CA PRO A 410 -29.50 -13.74 -23.64
C PRO A 410 -28.76 -13.70 -25.00
N TRP A 411 -27.50 -13.27 -25.06
CA TRP A 411 -26.66 -13.21 -26.27
C TRP A 411 -25.43 -14.12 -26.12
N PRO A 412 -25.51 -15.40 -26.51
CA PRO A 412 -24.39 -16.33 -26.37
C PRO A 412 -23.13 -15.88 -27.13
N GLU A 413 -23.26 -15.03 -28.15
CA GLU A 413 -22.19 -14.58 -29.03
C GLU A 413 -20.99 -13.99 -28.27
N LEU A 414 -21.24 -13.14 -27.26
CA LEU A 414 -20.18 -12.44 -26.52
C LEU A 414 -19.26 -13.36 -25.70
N THR A 415 -19.66 -14.61 -25.44
CA THR A 415 -18.82 -15.60 -24.74
C THR A 415 -18.52 -16.83 -25.61
N ASP A 416 -19.08 -16.89 -26.82
CA ASP A 416 -18.80 -17.95 -27.80
C ASP A 416 -17.67 -17.57 -28.77
N PHE A 417 -17.30 -16.29 -28.86
CA PHE A 417 -16.27 -15.79 -29.76
C PHE A 417 -14.90 -16.40 -29.52
N ASP A 418 -14.48 -16.45 -28.26
CA ASP A 418 -13.32 -17.22 -27.83
C ASP A 418 -13.62 -17.84 -26.46
N ARG A 419 -13.41 -19.15 -26.29
CA ARG A 419 -13.78 -19.84 -25.05
C ARG A 419 -12.71 -19.64 -23.99
N GLN A 420 -12.68 -18.44 -23.44
CA GLN A 420 -11.87 -18.05 -22.30
C GLN A 420 -12.78 -17.61 -21.15
N GLY A 421 -12.31 -17.73 -19.90
CA GLY A 421 -13.02 -17.22 -18.73
C GLY A 421 -12.72 -15.73 -18.49
N GLY A 422 -13.49 -15.08 -17.62
CA GLY A 422 -13.25 -13.68 -17.24
C GLY A 422 -14.12 -12.67 -17.99
N GLN A 423 -14.21 -11.46 -17.44
CA GLN A 423 -15.08 -10.39 -17.90
C GLN A 423 -14.38 -9.03 -17.80
N GLY A 424 -14.20 -8.34 -18.93
CA GLY A 424 -13.54 -7.04 -19.00
C GLY A 424 -14.05 -6.15 -20.15
N PRO A 425 -15.23 -5.52 -20.02
CA PRO A 425 -15.82 -4.72 -21.09
C PRO A 425 -15.13 -3.35 -21.25
N MET A 426 -14.71 -3.04 -22.46
CA MET A 426 -14.32 -1.69 -22.86
C MET A 426 -15.38 -1.08 -23.76
N GLY A 427 -15.86 0.11 -23.40
CA GLY A 427 -16.50 1.00 -24.38
C GLY A 427 -15.52 1.32 -25.51
N GLY A 428 -16.03 1.57 -26.70
CA GLY A 428 -15.22 1.92 -27.85
C GLY A 428 -15.96 2.83 -28.82
N PRO A 429 -15.26 3.31 -29.86
CA PRO A 429 -15.72 4.40 -30.69
C PRO A 429 -16.82 3.98 -31.66
N VAL A 430 -17.66 4.94 -32.04
CA VAL A 430 -18.55 4.80 -33.20
C VAL A 430 -17.80 5.17 -34.48
N TYR A 431 -17.71 4.25 -35.44
CA TYR A 431 -17.06 4.55 -36.71
C TYR A 431 -17.94 5.41 -37.61
N HIS A 432 -17.36 6.46 -38.21
CA HIS A 432 -18.02 7.27 -39.25
C HIS A 432 -17.23 7.26 -40.53
N PHE A 433 -17.85 6.78 -41.60
CA PHE A 433 -17.22 6.73 -42.91
C PHE A 433 -17.18 8.12 -43.55
N ASP A 434 -15.98 8.62 -43.80
CA ASP A 434 -15.77 9.83 -44.61
C ASP A 434 -15.29 9.47 -46.02
N ALA A 435 -16.18 9.65 -47.01
CA ALA A 435 -15.85 9.48 -48.41
C ALA A 435 -14.81 10.48 -48.93
N ALA A 436 -14.68 11.65 -48.29
CA ALA A 436 -13.72 12.68 -48.64
C ALA A 436 -12.32 12.40 -48.07
N ASN A 437 -12.20 11.53 -47.06
CA ASN A 437 -10.92 11.14 -46.51
C ASN A 437 -10.09 10.43 -47.59
N PRO A 438 -8.92 10.98 -48.00
CA PRO A 438 -8.13 10.41 -49.09
C PRO A 438 -7.39 9.13 -48.68
N SER A 439 -7.41 8.77 -47.39
CA SER A 439 -6.79 7.56 -46.89
C SER A 439 -7.31 6.32 -47.63
N LYS A 440 -6.37 5.44 -47.99
CA LYS A 440 -6.66 4.14 -48.60
C LYS A 440 -6.82 3.02 -47.56
N THR A 441 -6.45 3.30 -46.31
CA THR A 441 -6.51 2.35 -45.19
C THR A 441 -7.80 2.49 -44.38
N LYS A 442 -8.58 3.55 -44.63
CA LYS A 442 -9.85 3.78 -43.95
C LYS A 442 -10.79 2.59 -44.11
N PHE A 443 -11.54 2.31 -43.06
CA PHE A 443 -12.53 1.24 -43.09
C PHE A 443 -13.63 1.52 -44.14
N PRO A 444 -14.26 0.46 -44.69
CA PRO A 444 -15.31 0.62 -45.68
C PRO A 444 -16.60 1.20 -45.07
N ALA A 445 -17.43 1.81 -45.91
CA ALA A 445 -18.72 2.41 -45.53
C ALA A 445 -19.70 1.43 -44.86
N TYR A 446 -19.45 0.13 -44.96
CA TYR A 446 -20.20 -0.90 -44.25
C TYR A 446 -20.22 -0.67 -42.72
N TRP A 447 -19.11 -0.18 -42.15
CA TRP A 447 -18.99 0.04 -40.70
C TRP A 447 -19.59 1.37 -40.21
N ASP A 448 -20.11 2.21 -41.12
CA ASP A 448 -20.65 3.53 -40.76
C ASP A 448 -21.73 3.42 -39.68
N LYS A 449 -21.56 4.18 -38.60
CA LYS A 449 -22.42 4.25 -37.40
C LYS A 449 -22.54 2.96 -36.60
N LYS A 450 -21.55 2.07 -36.66
CA LYS A 450 -21.48 0.90 -35.77
C LYS A 450 -20.55 1.18 -34.60
N ALA A 451 -20.90 0.66 -33.42
CA ALA A 451 -20.10 0.83 -32.20
C ALA A 451 -19.05 -0.28 -32.12
N PHE A 452 -17.78 0.08 -31.92
CA PHE A 452 -16.73 -0.89 -31.65
C PHE A 452 -16.62 -1.13 -30.14
N PHE A 453 -16.28 -2.35 -29.78
CA PHE A 453 -16.18 -2.84 -28.42
C PHE A 453 -14.92 -3.68 -28.30
N ALA A 454 -14.24 -3.59 -27.17
CA ALA A 454 -13.10 -4.44 -26.86
C ALA A 454 -13.38 -5.23 -25.57
N GLU A 455 -13.02 -6.51 -25.57
CA GLU A 455 -13.10 -7.39 -24.42
C GLU A 455 -11.68 -7.68 -23.95
N PHE A 456 -11.34 -7.14 -22.78
CA PHE A 456 -10.01 -7.20 -22.20
C PHE A 456 -9.63 -8.59 -21.68
N SER A 457 -10.55 -9.32 -21.06
CA SER A 457 -10.25 -10.61 -20.43
C SER A 457 -10.29 -11.78 -21.41
N GLN A 458 -11.00 -11.63 -22.54
CA GLN A 458 -11.22 -12.67 -23.55
C GLN A 458 -10.56 -12.34 -24.91
N ASP A 459 -9.71 -11.32 -24.97
CA ASP A 459 -8.81 -11.01 -26.10
C ASP A 459 -9.47 -10.74 -27.46
N TYR A 460 -10.66 -10.14 -27.49
CA TYR A 460 -11.38 -9.92 -28.75
C TYR A 460 -11.88 -8.49 -28.96
N LEU A 461 -12.16 -8.18 -30.23
CA LEU A 461 -12.91 -6.99 -30.65
C LEU A 461 -14.28 -7.41 -31.20
N ALA A 462 -15.32 -6.65 -30.85
CA ALA A 462 -16.66 -6.85 -31.40
C ALA A 462 -17.22 -5.55 -31.96
N VAL A 463 -18.21 -5.69 -32.84
CA VAL A 463 -18.92 -4.55 -33.41
C VAL A 463 -20.42 -4.73 -33.23
N PHE A 464 -21.09 -3.68 -32.77
CA PHE A 464 -22.51 -3.65 -32.50
C PHE A 464 -23.24 -2.79 -33.55
N ASP A 465 -24.26 -3.36 -34.17
CA ASP A 465 -25.27 -2.59 -34.90
C ASP A 465 -26.28 -2.02 -33.91
N VAL A 466 -26.24 -0.72 -33.69
CA VAL A 466 -27.06 -0.05 -32.67
C VAL A 466 -28.13 0.80 -33.32
N GLN A 467 -29.36 0.70 -32.83
CA GLN A 467 -30.41 1.67 -33.16
C GLN A 467 -30.21 2.96 -32.35
N TRP A 468 -29.36 3.85 -32.84
CA TRP A 468 -29.02 5.09 -32.13
C TRP A 468 -30.21 6.03 -31.86
N PRO A 469 -30.14 6.87 -30.80
CA PRO A 469 -29.04 6.99 -29.82
C PRO A 469 -29.13 6.06 -28.61
N ASN A 470 -30.18 5.25 -28.47
CA ASN A 470 -30.47 4.51 -27.24
C ASN A 470 -31.39 3.29 -27.46
N GLY A 471 -31.44 2.77 -28.68
CA GLY A 471 -32.21 1.59 -29.07
C GLY A 471 -31.41 0.29 -28.91
N PRO A 472 -32.02 -0.86 -29.23
CA PRO A 472 -31.37 -2.15 -29.05
C PRO A 472 -30.16 -2.34 -29.97
N VAL A 473 -29.33 -3.32 -29.63
CA VAL A 473 -28.31 -3.88 -30.52
C VAL A 473 -28.98 -4.93 -31.40
N ASP A 474 -29.01 -4.68 -32.71
CA ASP A 474 -29.65 -5.52 -33.71
C ASP A 474 -28.73 -6.69 -34.14
N HIS A 475 -27.41 -6.51 -34.09
CA HIS A 475 -26.42 -7.51 -34.50
C HIS A 475 -25.08 -7.32 -33.78
N ILE A 476 -24.41 -8.44 -33.48
CA ILE A 476 -23.07 -8.48 -32.87
C ILE A 476 -22.13 -9.23 -33.82
N THR A 477 -21.03 -8.62 -34.22
CA THR A 477 -20.02 -9.21 -35.09
C THR A 477 -18.70 -9.39 -34.33
N HIS A 478 -18.10 -10.59 -34.39
CA HIS A 478 -16.71 -10.82 -33.95
C HIS A 478 -15.77 -10.18 -34.98
N PHE A 479 -15.25 -9.01 -34.66
CA PHE A 479 -14.44 -8.25 -35.59
C PHE A 479 -12.98 -8.70 -35.53
N LEU A 480 -12.44 -9.06 -36.70
CA LEU A 480 -11.06 -9.49 -36.87
C LEU A 480 -10.60 -10.55 -35.83
N PRO A 481 -11.23 -11.74 -35.81
CA PRO A 481 -10.94 -12.79 -34.82
C PRO A 481 -9.47 -13.20 -34.78
N ASN A 482 -8.95 -13.54 -33.59
CA ASN A 482 -7.56 -14.01 -33.42
C ASN A 482 -7.21 -15.19 -34.33
N ALA A 483 -8.10 -16.16 -34.52
CA ALA A 483 -7.88 -17.27 -35.46
C ALA A 483 -7.66 -16.81 -36.91
N ALA A 484 -8.30 -15.70 -37.32
CA ALA A 484 -8.09 -15.12 -38.64
C ALA A 484 -6.76 -14.35 -38.72
N LEU A 485 -6.41 -13.61 -37.65
CA LEU A 485 -5.11 -12.94 -37.52
C LEU A 485 -3.97 -13.96 -37.61
N GLU A 486 -4.04 -15.05 -36.86
CA GLU A 486 -3.06 -16.15 -36.89
C GLU A 486 -2.94 -16.78 -38.28
N THR A 487 -4.08 -17.10 -38.92
CA THR A 487 -4.11 -17.66 -40.27
C THR A 487 -3.44 -16.74 -41.29
N ASN A 488 -3.60 -15.43 -41.10
CA ASN A 488 -3.01 -14.40 -41.96
C ASN A 488 -1.62 -13.93 -41.50
N GLY A 489 -1.01 -14.60 -40.51
CA GLY A 489 0.32 -14.25 -39.99
C GLY A 489 0.39 -12.87 -39.34
N GLN A 490 -0.72 -12.32 -38.88
CA GLN A 490 -0.85 -11.02 -38.23
C GLN A 490 -0.66 -11.13 -36.70
N PRO A 491 -0.28 -10.04 -36.00
CA PRO A 491 -0.34 -9.99 -34.55
C PRO A 491 -1.78 -10.23 -34.07
N ILE A 492 -1.94 -10.99 -32.98
CA ILE A 492 -3.25 -11.19 -32.33
C ILE A 492 -3.66 -9.96 -31.51
N THR A 493 -4.93 -9.89 -31.14
CA THR A 493 -5.44 -9.02 -30.07
C THR A 493 -5.28 -9.72 -28.74
N ASP A 494 -4.82 -8.98 -27.75
CA ASP A 494 -4.37 -9.51 -26.46
C ASP A 494 -4.56 -8.44 -25.39
N SER A 495 -5.58 -8.63 -24.55
CA SER A 495 -6.02 -7.68 -23.52
C SER A 495 -6.14 -6.23 -24.01
N PRO A 496 -7.00 -5.95 -25.03
CA PRO A 496 -7.17 -4.60 -25.56
C PRO A 496 -7.75 -3.67 -24.49
N ILE A 497 -6.97 -2.67 -24.08
CA ILE A 497 -7.33 -1.74 -23.00
C ILE A 497 -7.92 -0.42 -23.49
N ASP A 498 -7.66 -0.08 -24.76
CA ASP A 498 -8.20 1.11 -25.41
C ASP A 498 -8.20 0.96 -26.94
N ILE A 499 -9.17 1.59 -27.61
CA ILE A 499 -9.31 1.60 -29.07
C ILE A 499 -9.82 2.96 -29.57
N GLU A 500 -9.24 3.49 -30.65
CA GLU A 500 -9.60 4.81 -31.20
C GLU A 500 -9.46 4.86 -32.72
N PHE A 501 -10.37 5.53 -33.44
CA PHE A 501 -10.19 5.79 -34.87
C PHE A 501 -9.32 7.02 -35.12
N GLY A 502 -8.27 6.85 -35.92
CA GLY A 502 -7.40 7.95 -36.33
C GLY A 502 -8.00 8.82 -37.45
N PRO A 503 -7.39 9.98 -37.75
CA PRO A 503 -7.82 10.86 -38.84
C PRO A 503 -7.67 10.22 -40.23
N ASP A 504 -6.92 9.12 -40.36
CA ASP A 504 -6.80 8.30 -41.56
C ASP A 504 -7.92 7.25 -41.70
N GLY A 505 -8.85 7.18 -40.75
CA GLY A 505 -9.97 6.24 -40.73
C GLY A 505 -9.57 4.80 -40.41
N SER A 506 -8.34 4.58 -39.94
CA SER A 506 -7.84 3.31 -39.41
C SER A 506 -8.14 3.20 -37.92
N LEU A 507 -8.29 1.97 -37.41
CA LEU A 507 -8.53 1.72 -35.99
C LEU A 507 -7.19 1.51 -35.27
N TYR A 508 -6.91 2.30 -34.23
CA TYR A 508 -5.76 2.11 -33.36
C TYR A 508 -6.18 1.26 -32.16
N VAL A 509 -5.32 0.32 -31.78
CA VAL A 509 -5.59 -0.64 -30.69
C VAL A 509 -4.39 -0.64 -29.75
N LEU A 510 -4.65 -0.40 -28.47
CA LEU A 510 -3.67 -0.48 -27.41
C LEU A 510 -3.92 -1.77 -26.62
N ASP A 511 -3.01 -2.72 -26.79
CA ASP A 511 -3.03 -4.01 -26.09
C ASP A 511 -2.18 -3.91 -24.82
N TYR A 512 -2.75 -4.35 -23.71
CA TYR A 512 -2.07 -4.41 -22.41
C TYR A 512 -1.21 -5.67 -22.27
N GLY A 513 -1.58 -6.77 -22.92
CA GLY A 513 -0.88 -8.06 -22.88
C GLY A 513 -0.90 -8.79 -21.53
N ASP A 514 -0.27 -9.97 -21.47
CA ASP A 514 -0.24 -10.82 -20.28
C ASP A 514 0.77 -10.37 -19.22
N GLY A 515 0.26 -10.07 -18.03
CA GLY A 515 1.05 -9.73 -16.85
C GLY A 515 0.46 -8.56 -16.10
N PHE A 516 1.15 -8.12 -15.05
CA PHE A 516 0.53 -7.23 -14.05
C PHE A 516 1.44 -6.07 -13.67
N PHE A 517 0.88 -4.87 -13.59
CA PHE A 517 1.47 -3.67 -12.97
C PHE A 517 2.81 -3.21 -13.55
N ARG A 518 3.09 -3.58 -14.81
CA ARG A 518 4.34 -3.32 -15.51
C ARG A 518 4.09 -3.30 -17.01
N GLN A 519 5.14 -2.97 -17.77
CA GLN A 519 5.15 -3.23 -19.20
C GLN A 519 5.24 -4.74 -19.45
N ASN A 520 4.21 -5.28 -20.08
CA ASN A 520 4.17 -6.66 -20.49
C ASN A 520 4.93 -6.86 -21.82
N PRO A 521 5.61 -8.00 -22.04
CA PRO A 521 6.41 -8.23 -23.25
C PRO A 521 5.60 -8.28 -24.55
N ASP A 522 4.33 -8.66 -24.44
CA ASP A 522 3.30 -8.79 -25.47
C ASP A 522 2.44 -7.53 -25.64
N ALA A 523 2.39 -6.64 -24.64
CA ALA A 523 1.80 -5.30 -24.76
C ALA A 523 2.26 -4.58 -26.03
N GLY A 524 1.37 -3.80 -26.65
CA GLY A 524 1.73 -3.08 -27.86
C GLY A 524 0.68 -2.08 -28.32
N LEU A 525 1.14 -1.08 -29.06
CA LEU A 525 0.26 -0.20 -29.81
C LEU A 525 0.23 -0.66 -31.27
N TYR A 526 -0.96 -0.84 -31.81
CA TYR A 526 -1.21 -1.32 -33.16
C TYR A 526 -2.12 -0.38 -33.94
N ARG A 527 -2.06 -0.49 -35.27
CA ARG A 527 -3.02 0.12 -36.19
C ARG A 527 -3.61 -0.96 -37.09
N ILE A 528 -4.93 -1.02 -37.17
CA ILE A 528 -5.68 -1.88 -38.07
C ILE A 528 -6.11 -1.06 -39.28
N ASP A 529 -5.63 -1.48 -40.45
CA ASP A 529 -5.94 -0.88 -41.74
C ASP A 529 -6.87 -1.79 -42.54
N TYR A 530 -7.80 -1.21 -43.30
CA TYR A 530 -8.44 -1.91 -44.41
C TYR A 530 -7.53 -1.85 -45.64
N ALA A 531 -6.98 -2.98 -46.03
CA ALA A 531 -6.01 -3.12 -47.10
C ALA A 531 -6.25 -4.39 -47.92
N GLU A 532 -7.00 -4.28 -49.02
CA GLU A 532 -7.23 -5.40 -49.93
C GLU A 532 -5.93 -5.82 -50.66
N GLY A 533 -5.74 -7.13 -50.82
CA GLY A 533 -4.56 -7.68 -51.51
C GLY A 533 -3.30 -7.70 -50.66
N ASN A 534 -2.18 -7.21 -51.19
CA ASN A 534 -0.86 -7.28 -50.56
C ASN A 534 -0.83 -6.56 -49.20
N LYS A 535 -0.28 -7.20 -48.15
CA LYS A 535 -0.13 -6.64 -46.80
C LYS A 535 1.26 -6.04 -46.59
N ALA A 536 1.35 -5.16 -45.61
CA ALA A 536 2.59 -4.54 -45.22
C ALA A 536 3.43 -5.56 -44.45
N PRO A 537 4.74 -5.64 -44.73
CA PRO A 537 5.60 -6.54 -44.00
C PRO A 537 5.75 -6.09 -42.54
N GLN A 538 5.90 -7.05 -41.64
CA GLN A 538 6.12 -6.83 -40.22
C GLN A 538 7.61 -6.80 -39.91
N ALA A 539 8.14 -5.60 -39.68
CA ALA A 539 9.53 -5.42 -39.28
C ALA A 539 9.76 -5.96 -37.86
N ARG A 540 10.76 -6.81 -37.69
CA ARG A 540 11.19 -7.32 -36.37
C ARG A 540 12.68 -7.13 -36.22
N ILE A 541 13.09 -6.53 -35.11
CA ILE A 541 14.48 -6.17 -34.83
C ILE A 541 14.99 -6.87 -33.56
N LYS A 542 16.17 -7.47 -33.65
CA LYS A 542 16.96 -7.89 -32.49
C LYS A 542 18.31 -7.21 -32.53
N ALA A 543 18.69 -6.54 -31.44
CA ALA A 543 20.00 -5.92 -31.28
C ALA A 543 20.76 -6.59 -30.13
N THR A 544 22.06 -6.80 -30.28
CA THR A 544 22.89 -7.40 -29.22
C THR A 544 24.31 -6.85 -29.23
N PRO A 545 24.79 -6.27 -28.10
CA PRO A 545 24.02 -5.88 -26.92
C PRO A 545 23.15 -4.62 -27.19
N VAL A 546 22.07 -4.42 -26.43
CA VAL A 546 21.26 -3.17 -26.49
C VAL A 546 21.83 -2.05 -25.63
N SER A 547 22.79 -2.36 -24.77
CA SER A 547 23.46 -1.37 -23.92
C SER A 547 24.89 -1.75 -23.60
N GLY A 548 25.71 -0.78 -23.21
CA GLY A 548 27.05 -1.01 -22.69
C GLY A 548 27.59 0.17 -21.90
N SER A 549 28.49 -0.07 -20.96
CA SER A 549 28.98 0.94 -20.00
C SER A 549 29.90 2.00 -20.59
N SER A 550 30.40 1.79 -21.81
CA SER A 550 31.40 2.67 -22.43
C SER A 550 31.30 2.65 -23.94
N ALA A 551 31.83 3.71 -24.56
CA ALA A 551 32.10 3.74 -25.99
C ALA A 551 33.58 3.33 -26.27
N PRO A 552 33.87 2.67 -27.41
CA PRO A 552 32.91 2.27 -28.43
C PRO A 552 32.08 1.04 -28.06
N LEU A 553 30.81 1.00 -28.48
CA LEU A 553 29.93 -0.16 -28.39
C LEU A 553 29.60 -0.68 -29.79
N THR A 554 30.05 -1.89 -30.10
CA THR A 554 29.69 -2.58 -31.33
C THR A 554 28.43 -3.42 -31.11
N VAL A 555 27.39 -3.16 -31.90
CA VAL A 555 26.10 -3.84 -31.82
C VAL A 555 25.85 -4.63 -33.10
N THR A 556 25.46 -5.89 -32.95
CA THR A 556 24.95 -6.72 -34.04
C THR A 556 23.43 -6.57 -34.10
N PHE A 557 22.92 -6.27 -35.28
CA PHE A 557 21.50 -6.15 -35.59
C PHE A 557 21.06 -7.31 -36.48
N ASP A 558 19.94 -7.92 -36.13
CA ASP A 558 19.32 -9.03 -36.84
C ASP A 558 17.84 -8.72 -37.07
N GLY A 559 17.48 -8.57 -38.34
CA GLY A 559 16.12 -8.35 -38.81
C GLY A 559 15.50 -9.59 -39.44
N SER A 560 16.21 -10.72 -39.47
CA SER A 560 15.83 -11.92 -40.25
C SER A 560 14.52 -12.58 -39.82
N THR A 561 13.98 -12.24 -38.65
CA THR A 561 12.67 -12.68 -38.18
C THR A 561 11.52 -11.80 -38.68
N SER A 562 11.80 -10.74 -39.45
CA SER A 562 10.78 -9.95 -40.13
C SER A 562 10.03 -10.85 -41.12
N VAL A 563 8.72 -10.65 -41.22
CA VAL A 563 7.85 -11.50 -42.04
C VAL A 563 7.00 -10.65 -42.95
N ASP A 564 6.83 -11.13 -44.17
CA ASP A 564 5.79 -10.70 -45.08
C ASP A 564 4.58 -11.63 -44.89
N PRO A 565 3.35 -11.13 -44.70
CA PRO A 565 2.18 -11.99 -44.52
C PRO A 565 1.94 -12.96 -45.70
N GLU A 566 2.31 -12.56 -46.92
CA GLU A 566 2.23 -13.38 -48.13
C GLU A 566 3.46 -14.29 -48.32
N GLY A 567 4.49 -14.15 -47.47
CA GLY A 567 5.73 -14.92 -47.52
C GLY A 567 6.71 -14.43 -48.59
N GLU A 568 6.53 -13.22 -49.11
CA GLU A 568 7.40 -12.64 -50.13
C GLU A 568 8.78 -12.24 -49.59
N ALA A 569 9.74 -12.09 -50.51
CA ALA A 569 11.12 -11.78 -50.16
C ALA A 569 11.28 -10.29 -49.78
N LEU A 570 11.79 -10.05 -48.56
CA LEU A 570 11.99 -8.70 -48.03
C LEU A 570 13.34 -8.09 -48.39
N THR A 571 13.34 -6.77 -48.60
CA THR A 571 14.53 -5.93 -48.57
C THR A 571 14.65 -5.23 -47.23
N TYR A 572 15.88 -5.01 -46.75
CA TYR A 572 16.18 -4.53 -45.40
C TYR A 572 17.06 -3.29 -45.47
N GLU A 573 16.67 -2.26 -44.74
CA GLU A 573 17.42 -1.01 -44.62
C GLU A 573 17.50 -0.62 -43.13
N TRP A 574 18.70 -0.25 -42.68
CA TRP A 574 19.00 0.11 -41.30
C TRP A 574 19.39 1.57 -41.16
N ASP A 575 18.85 2.25 -40.17
CA ASP A 575 19.27 3.57 -39.70
C ASP A 575 19.71 3.41 -38.24
N PHE A 576 20.99 3.63 -37.93
CA PHE A 576 21.52 3.31 -36.61
C PHE A 576 21.43 4.46 -35.60
N ASP A 577 21.39 5.71 -36.06
CA ASP A 577 21.35 6.88 -35.17
C ASP A 577 19.98 7.58 -35.11
N GLY A 578 19.06 7.18 -35.98
CA GLY A 578 17.69 7.67 -36.03
C GLY A 578 17.55 9.01 -36.76
N ASP A 579 18.55 9.42 -37.57
CA ASP A 579 18.57 10.74 -38.20
C ASP A 579 17.67 10.88 -39.43
N GLY A 580 17.12 9.78 -39.96
CA GLY A 580 16.33 9.76 -41.21
C GLY A 580 17.02 9.03 -42.36
N THR A 581 18.32 8.79 -42.24
CA THR A 581 19.18 8.22 -43.27
C THR A 581 19.41 6.75 -42.99
N PHE A 582 19.18 5.89 -43.99
CA PHE A 582 19.46 4.47 -43.87
C PHE A 582 20.91 4.18 -44.27
N ASP A 583 21.73 3.84 -43.28
CA ASP A 583 23.17 3.64 -43.35
C ASP A 583 23.61 2.31 -43.96
N ALA A 584 22.79 1.27 -43.81
CA ALA A 584 23.15 -0.09 -44.21
C ALA A 584 21.95 -0.90 -44.74
N THR A 585 22.26 -2.01 -45.40
CA THR A 585 21.26 -2.93 -45.97
C THR A 585 21.58 -4.38 -45.64
N GLY A 586 20.56 -5.25 -45.71
CA GLY A 586 20.68 -6.70 -45.52
C GLY A 586 20.01 -7.18 -44.23
N ALA A 587 19.64 -8.46 -44.17
CA ALA A 587 18.89 -9.01 -43.02
C ALA A 587 19.65 -8.92 -41.69
N THR A 588 20.98 -8.85 -41.74
CA THR A 588 21.84 -8.62 -40.57
C THR A 588 22.83 -7.50 -40.86
N ALA A 589 23.14 -6.69 -39.85
CA ALA A 589 24.13 -5.62 -39.94
C ALA A 589 24.92 -5.47 -38.63
N GLN A 590 26.03 -4.75 -38.68
CA GLN A 590 26.82 -4.40 -37.50
C GLN A 590 27.16 -2.91 -37.53
N TYR A 591 26.99 -2.23 -36.41
CA TYR A 591 27.32 -0.81 -36.25
C TYR A 591 28.10 -0.58 -34.97
N THR A 592 29.00 0.40 -34.96
CA THR A 592 29.81 0.76 -33.78
C THR A 592 29.55 2.20 -33.38
N TYR A 593 28.87 2.37 -32.25
CA TYR A 593 28.65 3.67 -31.63
C TYR A 593 29.92 4.10 -30.91
N THR A 594 30.51 5.22 -31.34
CA THR A 594 31.82 5.69 -30.84
C THR A 594 31.72 6.77 -29.77
N THR A 595 30.51 7.28 -29.53
CA THR A 595 30.23 8.29 -28.50
C THR A 595 29.22 7.76 -27.49
N LEU A 596 29.25 8.34 -26.29
CA LEU A 596 28.24 8.05 -25.27
C LEU A 596 26.91 8.71 -25.69
N GLY A 597 25.80 8.02 -25.51
CA GLY A 597 24.51 8.49 -25.99
C GLY A 597 23.42 7.42 -25.95
N ARG A 598 22.17 7.86 -26.11
CA ARG A 598 21.04 6.98 -26.47
C ARG A 598 20.75 7.17 -27.96
N TYR A 599 20.68 6.08 -28.69
CA TYR A 599 20.40 6.04 -30.13
C TYR A 599 19.12 5.25 -30.39
N SER A 600 18.39 5.61 -31.43
CA SER A 600 17.18 4.90 -31.84
C SER A 600 17.48 4.18 -33.15
N ALA A 601 17.96 2.94 -33.06
CA ALA A 601 18.24 2.14 -34.24
C ALA A 601 16.93 1.64 -34.85
N ARG A 602 16.78 1.79 -36.17
CA ARG A 602 15.55 1.52 -36.91
C ARG A 602 15.79 0.49 -38.00
N LEU A 603 14.79 -0.35 -38.20
CA LEU A 603 14.71 -1.28 -39.32
C LEU A 603 13.52 -0.92 -40.18
N ARG A 604 13.76 -0.76 -41.48
CA ARG A 604 12.73 -0.77 -42.51
C ARG A 604 12.82 -2.06 -43.31
N VAL A 605 11.71 -2.76 -43.43
CA VAL A 605 11.56 -3.86 -44.38
C VAL A 605 10.57 -3.47 -45.47
N THR A 606 10.87 -3.83 -46.71
CA THR A 606 10.03 -3.51 -47.88
C THR A 606 9.84 -4.76 -48.72
N ASP A 607 8.60 -5.04 -49.08
CA ASP A 607 8.21 -6.15 -49.97
C ASP A 607 8.45 -5.80 -51.46
N PRO A 608 8.29 -6.76 -52.40
CA PRO A 608 8.44 -6.50 -53.84
C PRO A 608 7.43 -5.49 -54.42
N GLU A 609 6.26 -5.38 -53.82
CA GLU A 609 5.14 -4.52 -54.23
C GLU A 609 5.30 -3.07 -53.71
N GLY A 610 6.25 -2.84 -52.80
CA GLY A 610 6.64 -1.55 -52.24
C GLY A 610 5.98 -1.16 -50.91
N LYS A 611 5.18 -2.02 -50.26
CA LYS A 611 4.72 -1.76 -48.88
C LYS A 611 5.86 -1.98 -47.90
N ARG A 612 5.78 -1.32 -46.75
CA ARG A 612 6.89 -1.23 -45.80
C ARG A 612 6.42 -1.37 -44.36
N GLY A 613 7.24 -2.03 -43.56
CA GLY A 613 7.16 -2.07 -42.11
C GLY A 613 8.32 -1.31 -41.49
N LEU A 614 8.08 -0.67 -40.35
CA LEU A 614 9.08 0.02 -39.56
C LEU A 614 9.04 -0.47 -38.11
N THR A 615 10.21 -0.58 -37.50
CA THR A 615 10.35 -0.82 -36.06
C THR A 615 11.64 -0.17 -35.57
N SER A 616 11.73 0.11 -34.27
CA SER A 616 12.95 0.66 -33.67
C SER A 616 13.29 0.00 -32.34
N THR A 617 14.55 0.13 -31.94
CA THR A 617 15.03 -0.26 -30.61
C THR A 617 16.02 0.78 -30.11
N VAL A 618 16.00 1.03 -28.80
CA VAL A 618 16.91 2.00 -28.18
C VAL A 618 18.23 1.31 -27.83
N ILE A 619 19.33 1.91 -28.25
CA ILE A 619 20.69 1.52 -27.86
C ILE A 619 21.25 2.52 -26.85
N SER A 620 21.69 2.04 -25.68
CA SER A 620 22.27 2.87 -24.61
C SER A 620 23.78 2.68 -24.52
N VAL A 621 24.57 3.71 -24.82
CA VAL A 621 26.03 3.69 -24.75
C VAL A 621 26.50 4.59 -23.61
N GLY A 622 26.82 3.98 -22.48
CA GLY A 622 27.27 4.66 -21.26
C GLY A 622 26.46 4.30 -20.01
N ASN A 623 25.36 3.57 -20.13
CA ASN A 623 24.58 3.08 -18.99
C ASN A 623 23.90 1.76 -19.34
N VAL A 624 23.94 0.78 -18.43
CA VAL A 624 23.34 -0.54 -18.59
C VAL A 624 22.27 -0.72 -17.51
N ALA A 625 21.12 -1.31 -17.87
CA ALA A 625 20.10 -1.60 -16.87
C ALA A 625 20.61 -2.60 -15.81
N PRO A 626 20.29 -2.39 -14.52
CA PRO A 626 20.74 -3.25 -13.45
C PRO A 626 20.08 -4.64 -13.54
N THR A 627 20.78 -5.70 -13.15
CA THR A 627 20.14 -7.01 -12.97
C THR A 627 19.50 -7.07 -11.58
N VAL A 628 18.21 -7.41 -11.50
CA VAL A 628 17.47 -7.64 -10.25
C VAL A 628 17.40 -9.13 -9.97
N ASN A 629 17.74 -9.55 -8.76
CA ASN A 629 17.67 -10.95 -8.35
C ASN A 629 16.83 -11.07 -7.07
N ILE A 630 15.72 -11.80 -7.17
CA ILE A 630 14.87 -12.17 -6.03
C ILE A 630 15.40 -13.49 -5.46
N THR A 631 16.08 -13.40 -4.32
CA THR A 631 16.70 -14.59 -3.70
C THR A 631 15.73 -15.37 -2.83
N THR A 632 14.68 -14.73 -2.33
CA THR A 632 13.58 -15.32 -1.56
C THR A 632 12.36 -14.41 -1.71
N PRO A 633 11.15 -14.96 -1.87
CA PRO A 633 10.86 -16.34 -2.26
C PRO A 633 11.13 -16.56 -3.76
N PRO A 634 11.27 -17.81 -4.23
CA PRO A 634 11.37 -18.10 -5.64
C PRO A 634 9.99 -18.06 -6.35
N ASN A 635 9.98 -17.97 -7.68
CA ASN A 635 8.75 -17.85 -8.47
C ASN A 635 7.91 -19.14 -8.40
N GLY A 636 6.58 -19.03 -8.27
CA GLY A 636 5.65 -20.15 -8.13
C GLY A 636 5.63 -20.79 -6.73
N ALA A 637 6.22 -20.13 -5.73
CA ALA A 637 6.26 -20.68 -4.38
C ALA A 637 4.89 -20.68 -3.68
N PHE A 638 4.66 -21.66 -2.82
CA PHE A 638 3.38 -21.85 -2.14
C PHE A 638 3.27 -21.08 -0.81
N PHE A 639 2.13 -20.43 -0.56
CA PHE A 639 1.80 -19.69 0.68
C PHE A 639 0.32 -19.88 1.08
N ASP A 640 -0.10 -19.38 2.25
CA ASP A 640 -1.52 -19.18 2.57
C ASP A 640 -1.83 -17.71 2.81
N TRP A 641 -3.02 -17.27 2.38
CA TRP A 641 -3.54 -15.93 2.66
C TRP A 641 -3.57 -15.63 4.16
N GLY A 642 -3.22 -14.40 4.53
CA GLY A 642 -3.07 -13.97 5.93
C GLY A 642 -1.68 -14.21 6.52
N GLN A 643 -0.79 -14.93 5.83
CA GLN A 643 0.62 -15.07 6.22
C GLN A 643 1.45 -13.90 5.70
N ALA A 644 2.55 -13.60 6.39
CA ALA A 644 3.59 -12.76 5.83
C ALA A 644 4.55 -13.59 4.97
N VAL A 645 4.95 -13.06 3.82
CA VAL A 645 5.93 -13.69 2.92
C VAL A 645 7.19 -12.81 2.87
N PRO A 646 8.37 -13.31 3.28
CA PRO A 646 9.60 -12.52 3.31
C PRO A 646 10.26 -12.47 1.94
N PHE A 647 10.76 -11.28 1.57
CA PHE A 647 11.44 -10.98 0.32
C PHE A 647 12.86 -10.47 0.56
N ASN A 648 13.80 -10.96 -0.24
CA ASN A 648 15.17 -10.45 -0.26
C ASN A 648 15.64 -10.23 -1.71
N VAL A 649 15.83 -8.97 -2.05
CA VAL A 649 16.20 -8.48 -3.38
C VAL A 649 17.66 -8.06 -3.36
N THR A 650 18.39 -8.51 -4.36
CA THR A 650 19.76 -8.05 -4.63
C THR A 650 19.84 -7.53 -6.05
N THR A 651 20.82 -6.67 -6.31
CA THR A 651 21.01 -6.02 -7.60
C THR A 651 22.47 -6.04 -7.98
N THR A 652 22.75 -6.17 -9.28
CA THR A 652 24.09 -5.98 -9.83
C THR A 652 24.02 -5.02 -10.99
N ASP A 653 24.87 -4.02 -10.97
CA ASP A 653 24.93 -2.99 -11.98
C ASP A 653 26.40 -2.76 -12.40
N PRO A 654 26.72 -2.69 -13.70
CA PRO A 654 28.09 -2.46 -14.15
C PRO A 654 28.69 -1.13 -13.67
N GLU A 655 27.87 -0.09 -13.51
CA GLU A 655 28.28 1.26 -13.14
C GLU A 655 28.17 1.53 -11.63
N ASP A 656 27.14 1.00 -10.96
CA ASP A 656 26.85 1.17 -9.53
C ASP A 656 27.41 0.02 -8.64
N GLY A 657 27.83 -1.10 -9.24
CA GLY A 657 28.39 -2.26 -8.56
C GLY A 657 27.34 -3.25 -8.03
N THR A 658 27.71 -4.08 -7.04
CA THR A 658 26.84 -5.13 -6.46
C THR A 658 26.14 -4.73 -5.17
N ALA A 659 26.36 -3.50 -4.70
CA ALA A 659 25.75 -3.02 -3.47
C ALA A 659 24.34 -2.50 -3.77
N THR A 660 23.32 -3.25 -3.37
CA THR A 660 21.92 -2.85 -3.56
C THR A 660 21.57 -1.60 -2.76
N VAL A 661 21.15 -0.56 -3.47
CA VAL A 661 20.61 0.66 -2.85
C VAL A 661 19.13 0.44 -2.55
N CYS A 662 18.84 -0.07 -1.35
CA CYS A 662 17.50 -0.53 -0.97
C CYS A 662 16.38 0.51 -1.13
N SER A 663 16.69 1.81 -1.06
CA SER A 663 15.70 2.88 -1.30
C SER A 663 15.25 3.01 -2.76
N ARG A 664 15.95 2.37 -3.71
CA ARG A 664 15.58 2.33 -5.13
C ARG A 664 14.88 1.03 -5.55
N VAL A 665 14.83 0.05 -4.66
CA VAL A 665 13.96 -1.12 -4.85
C VAL A 665 12.55 -0.67 -4.49
N SER A 666 11.64 -0.65 -5.47
CA SER A 666 10.21 -0.56 -5.23
C SER A 666 9.57 -1.91 -5.49
N TRP A 667 8.53 -2.22 -4.72
CA TRP A 667 7.77 -3.45 -4.90
C TRP A 667 6.28 -3.17 -4.82
N THR A 668 5.51 -3.95 -5.56
CA THR A 668 4.04 -3.96 -5.56
C THR A 668 3.58 -5.39 -5.40
N PHE A 669 2.77 -5.65 -4.38
CA PHE A 669 2.01 -6.88 -4.22
C PHE A 669 0.59 -6.65 -4.71
N GLY A 670 0.11 -7.53 -5.59
CA GLY A 670 -1.28 -7.62 -5.99
C GLY A 670 -1.87 -8.98 -5.70
N LEU A 671 -3.20 -9.00 -5.65
CA LEU A 671 -3.98 -10.23 -5.71
C LEU A 671 -4.39 -10.42 -7.16
N GLY A 672 -3.88 -11.49 -7.76
CA GLY A 672 -4.36 -12.00 -9.04
C GLY A 672 -5.63 -12.79 -8.84
N HIS A 673 -6.56 -12.67 -9.77
CA HIS A 673 -7.67 -13.59 -9.89
C HIS A 673 -8.03 -13.81 -11.35
N ASP A 674 -8.27 -15.07 -11.70
CA ASP A 674 -8.50 -15.54 -13.07
C ASP A 674 -7.42 -15.05 -14.04
N ALA A 675 -7.75 -14.08 -14.89
CA ALA A 675 -6.87 -13.55 -15.94
C ALA A 675 -6.22 -12.21 -15.57
N HIS A 676 -6.66 -11.51 -14.52
CA HIS A 676 -6.13 -10.19 -14.16
C HIS A 676 -5.66 -10.11 -12.71
N ALA A 677 -5.18 -8.93 -12.30
CA ALA A 677 -4.78 -8.71 -10.91
C ALA A 677 -5.07 -7.28 -10.48
N HIS A 678 -5.30 -7.11 -9.17
CA HIS A 678 -5.44 -5.80 -8.54
C HIS A 678 -4.24 -5.53 -7.62
N PRO A 679 -3.56 -4.38 -7.74
CA PRO A 679 -2.48 -4.04 -6.84
C PRO A 679 -3.07 -3.68 -5.47
N LEU A 680 -2.53 -4.28 -4.40
CA LEU A 680 -3.05 -4.10 -3.06
C LEU A 680 -2.13 -3.26 -2.20
N SER A 681 -0.85 -3.61 -2.15
CA SER A 681 0.13 -2.94 -1.32
C SER A 681 1.43 -2.70 -2.08
N GLN A 682 2.12 -1.62 -1.73
CA GLN A 682 3.40 -1.27 -2.33
C GLN A 682 4.35 -0.71 -1.28
N GLY A 683 5.64 -0.77 -1.57
CA GLY A 683 6.65 -0.18 -0.70
C GLY A 683 8.01 -0.09 -1.37
N THR A 684 9.00 0.28 -0.56
CA THR A 684 10.39 0.36 -0.97
C THR A 684 11.28 -0.38 0.01
N GLY A 685 12.36 -0.98 -0.46
CA GLY A 685 13.29 -1.73 0.37
C GLY A 685 13.73 -3.03 -0.29
N CYS A 686 14.95 -3.47 0.02
CA CYS A 686 15.54 -4.72 -0.49
C CYS A 686 15.25 -5.94 0.41
N GLN A 687 14.85 -5.71 1.67
CA GLN A 687 14.47 -6.74 2.64
C GLN A 687 13.17 -6.31 3.30
N PHE A 688 12.11 -7.10 3.09
CA PHE A 688 10.76 -6.78 3.56
C PHE A 688 9.93 -8.06 3.70
N ALA A 689 8.77 -7.98 4.36
CA ALA A 689 7.79 -9.06 4.30
C ALA A 689 6.41 -8.49 3.95
N ILE A 690 5.74 -9.13 3.01
CA ILE A 690 4.41 -8.76 2.56
C ILE A 690 3.38 -9.52 3.42
N PRO A 691 2.60 -8.85 4.29
CA PRO A 691 1.46 -9.48 4.93
C PRO A 691 0.33 -9.65 3.90
N THR A 692 0.12 -10.88 3.45
CA THR A 692 -0.93 -11.17 2.47
C THR A 692 -2.32 -11.00 3.09
N PRO A 693 -3.31 -10.48 2.35
CA PRO A 693 -4.66 -10.23 2.86
C PRO A 693 -5.35 -11.53 3.28
N ALA A 694 -5.74 -11.64 4.56
CA ALA A 694 -6.45 -12.81 5.07
C ALA A 694 -7.87 -12.96 4.49
N ASP A 695 -8.42 -11.89 3.94
CA ASP A 695 -9.73 -11.80 3.31
C ASP A 695 -9.72 -12.01 1.80
N ALA A 696 -8.57 -12.34 1.20
CA ALA A 696 -8.47 -12.68 -0.22
C ALA A 696 -9.47 -13.76 -0.65
N THR A 697 -9.76 -14.73 0.22
CA THR A 697 -10.73 -15.81 -0.06
C THR A 697 -12.18 -15.33 -0.20
N GLN A 698 -12.46 -14.05 0.05
CA GLN A 698 -13.78 -13.45 -0.09
C GLN A 698 -14.06 -12.89 -1.50
N HIS A 699 -13.14 -13.08 -2.46
CA HIS A 699 -13.45 -12.82 -3.87
C HIS A 699 -14.51 -13.81 -4.36
N GLY A 700 -14.50 -15.03 -3.83
CA GLY A 700 -15.48 -16.06 -4.15
C GLY A 700 -14.81 -17.43 -4.12
N GLU A 701 -15.58 -18.49 -3.97
CA GLU A 701 -15.06 -19.86 -4.11
C GLU A 701 -14.84 -20.25 -5.57
N THR A 702 -15.43 -19.49 -6.50
CA THR A 702 -15.33 -19.63 -7.95
C THR A 702 -14.18 -18.86 -8.59
N GLU A 703 -13.38 -18.13 -7.82
CA GLU A 703 -12.33 -17.27 -8.37
C GLU A 703 -10.95 -17.93 -8.21
N ASN A 704 -10.14 -17.95 -9.25
CA ASN A 704 -8.77 -18.45 -9.17
C ASN A 704 -7.82 -17.41 -8.56
N ILE A 705 -7.76 -17.32 -7.23
CA ILE A 705 -6.92 -16.30 -6.57
C ILE A 705 -5.44 -16.71 -6.44
N PHE A 706 -4.52 -15.76 -6.65
CA PHE A 706 -3.07 -15.94 -6.45
C PHE A 706 -2.36 -14.64 -6.06
N GLY A 707 -1.11 -14.73 -5.59
CA GLY A 707 -0.30 -13.56 -5.25
C GLY A 707 0.60 -13.15 -6.41
N VAL A 708 0.66 -11.86 -6.71
CA VAL A 708 1.56 -11.29 -7.73
C VAL A 708 2.48 -10.30 -7.07
N VAL A 709 3.79 -10.39 -7.33
CA VAL A 709 4.77 -9.41 -6.85
C VAL A 709 5.59 -8.87 -8.00
N VAL A 710 5.56 -7.55 -8.16
CA VAL A 710 6.38 -6.83 -9.13
C VAL A 710 7.45 -6.08 -8.36
N ILE A 711 8.71 -6.27 -8.75
CA ILE A 711 9.87 -5.61 -8.14
C ILE A 711 10.58 -4.80 -9.21
N THR A 712 10.72 -3.51 -8.98
CA THR A 712 11.38 -2.59 -9.91
C THR A 712 12.60 -1.98 -9.24
N TYR A 713 13.68 -1.83 -9.99
CA TYR A 713 14.86 -1.08 -9.58
C TYR A 713 15.33 -0.19 -10.73
N THR A 714 15.48 1.10 -10.43
CA THR A 714 16.08 2.09 -11.34
C THR A 714 17.45 2.49 -10.80
N ASP A 715 18.48 2.39 -11.64
CA ASP A 715 19.81 2.90 -11.31
C ASP A 715 19.83 4.45 -11.26
N ASN A 716 20.98 5.03 -10.93
CA ASN A 716 21.12 6.49 -10.77
C ASN A 716 21.36 7.25 -12.09
N GLY A 717 21.41 6.54 -13.21
CA GLY A 717 22.04 6.98 -14.44
C GLY A 717 23.55 6.92 -14.35
N ALA A 718 24.20 6.83 -15.50
CA ALA A 718 25.65 6.88 -15.62
C ALA A 718 26.07 7.69 -16.84
N ASN A 719 27.26 8.30 -16.76
CA ASN A 719 27.91 8.97 -17.90
C ASN A 719 27.06 10.05 -18.62
N GLY A 720 26.17 10.73 -17.87
CA GLY A 720 25.29 11.77 -18.41
C GLY A 720 24.00 11.24 -19.06
N LEU A 721 23.75 9.93 -18.98
CA LEU A 721 22.51 9.29 -19.39
C LEU A 721 21.53 9.14 -18.21
N PRO A 722 20.21 9.13 -18.46
CA PRO A 722 19.21 8.88 -17.42
C PRO A 722 19.32 7.46 -16.87
N GLY A 723 18.70 7.24 -15.71
CA GLY A 723 18.70 5.93 -15.07
C GLY A 723 17.98 4.87 -15.91
N ALA A 724 18.53 3.66 -15.93
CA ALA A 724 17.90 2.51 -16.57
C ALA A 724 17.18 1.66 -15.51
N THR A 725 16.10 1.00 -15.94
CA THR A 725 15.17 0.33 -15.04
C THR A 725 15.03 -1.13 -15.44
N THR A 726 15.01 -2.00 -14.42
CA THR A 726 14.67 -3.41 -14.55
C THR A 726 13.48 -3.72 -13.66
N THR A 727 12.55 -4.50 -14.18
CA THR A 727 11.36 -4.96 -13.47
C THR A 727 11.26 -6.48 -13.56
N GLU A 728 11.07 -7.12 -12.42
CA GLU A 728 10.88 -8.56 -12.28
C GLU A 728 9.48 -8.84 -11.72
N GLN A 729 8.84 -9.92 -12.18
CA GLN A 729 7.55 -10.39 -11.67
C GLN A 729 7.68 -11.78 -11.05
N LEU A 730 6.95 -11.99 -9.98
CA LEU A 730 6.84 -13.25 -9.25
C LEU A 730 5.38 -13.61 -9.06
N ILE A 731 5.03 -14.88 -9.23
CA ILE A 731 3.75 -15.47 -8.83
C ILE A 731 3.94 -16.26 -7.53
N LEU A 732 3.00 -16.13 -6.60
CA LEU A 732 2.86 -16.91 -5.39
C LEU A 732 1.55 -17.68 -5.46
N ASN A 733 1.61 -18.99 -5.22
CA ASN A 733 0.45 -19.86 -5.33
C ASN A 733 -0.14 -20.12 -3.94
N PRO A 734 -1.45 -19.96 -3.72
CA PRO A 734 -2.07 -20.49 -2.51
C PRO A 734 -1.83 -22.00 -2.41
N LYS A 735 -1.63 -22.52 -1.21
CA LYS A 735 -1.37 -23.97 -1.04
C LYS A 735 -2.51 -24.83 -1.57
N LYS A 736 -3.75 -24.33 -1.53
CA LYS A 736 -4.89 -24.96 -2.18
C LYS A 736 -4.92 -24.53 -3.65
N GLN A 737 -4.98 -25.52 -4.54
CA GLN A 737 -5.11 -25.37 -5.98
C GLN A 737 -6.33 -26.19 -6.40
N GLU A 738 -7.39 -25.52 -6.87
CA GLU A 738 -8.56 -26.20 -7.42
C GLU A 738 -8.19 -26.77 -8.80
N ALA A 739 -8.64 -27.98 -9.11
CA ALA A 739 -8.24 -28.69 -10.32
C ALA A 739 -8.80 -28.07 -11.60
N GLU A 740 -9.93 -27.35 -11.50
CA GLU A 740 -10.51 -26.55 -12.57
C GLU A 740 -9.66 -25.34 -12.98
N TRP A 741 -8.72 -24.91 -12.13
CA TRP A 741 -7.82 -23.78 -12.38
C TRP A 741 -6.42 -24.23 -12.79
N ALA A 742 -6.29 -25.41 -13.37
CA ALA A 742 -5.03 -25.82 -13.97
C ALA A 742 -4.75 -24.96 -15.21
N ASP A 743 -3.55 -24.35 -15.26
CA ASP A 743 -3.09 -23.49 -16.36
C ASP A 743 -3.06 -24.21 -17.72
N ALA A 744 -2.96 -25.54 -17.71
CA ALA A 744 -3.08 -26.36 -18.91
C ALA A 744 -3.65 -27.74 -18.60
N THR A 745 -4.42 -28.29 -19.54
CA THR A 745 -5.00 -29.64 -19.42
C THR A 745 -4.95 -30.42 -20.74
N GLN A 746 -5.01 -31.75 -20.65
CA GLN A 746 -5.17 -32.63 -21.81
C GLN A 746 -6.02 -33.85 -21.43
N GLY A 747 -7.07 -34.09 -22.21
CA GLY A 747 -7.91 -35.30 -22.12
C GLY A 747 -8.94 -35.30 -20.99
N VAL A 748 -8.95 -34.26 -20.15
CA VAL A 748 -9.88 -34.14 -19.01
C VAL A 748 -11.10 -33.29 -19.36
N GLU A 749 -12.15 -33.40 -18.54
CA GLU A 749 -13.37 -32.59 -18.67
C GLU A 749 -13.67 -31.83 -17.37
N LEU A 750 -14.11 -30.57 -17.49
CA LEU A 750 -14.61 -29.79 -16.37
C LEU A 750 -16.13 -29.96 -16.26
N THR A 751 -16.60 -30.35 -15.07
CA THR A 751 -18.04 -30.53 -14.81
C THR A 751 -18.47 -29.75 -13.57
N ALA A 752 -19.65 -29.12 -13.63
CA ALA A 752 -20.23 -28.43 -12.48
C ALA A 752 -20.66 -29.42 -11.38
N ASP A 753 -20.37 -29.07 -10.12
CA ASP A 753 -20.75 -29.83 -8.93
C ASP A 753 -20.79 -28.91 -7.71
N ASN A 754 -21.98 -28.59 -7.21
CA ASN A 754 -22.16 -27.72 -6.03
C ASN A 754 -21.61 -28.31 -4.71
N THR A 755 -21.08 -29.54 -4.72
CA THR A 755 -20.40 -30.15 -3.58
C THR A 755 -18.88 -30.15 -3.71
N ALA A 756 -18.36 -29.74 -4.87
CA ALA A 756 -16.95 -29.41 -5.08
C ALA A 756 -16.63 -28.05 -4.46
N SER A 757 -15.37 -27.79 -4.11
CA SER A 757 -15.02 -26.55 -3.41
C SER A 757 -15.01 -25.31 -4.27
N GLY A 758 -14.71 -25.41 -5.57
CA GLY A 758 -14.85 -24.30 -6.52
C GLY A 758 -16.09 -24.44 -7.43
N LEU A 759 -17.08 -25.23 -6.99
CA LEU A 759 -18.32 -25.54 -7.73
C LEU A 759 -18.11 -26.28 -9.06
N ARG A 760 -16.88 -26.65 -9.41
CA ARG A 760 -16.52 -27.50 -10.55
C ARG A 760 -15.50 -28.55 -10.12
N LYS A 761 -15.32 -29.56 -10.97
CA LYS A 761 -14.36 -30.65 -10.75
C LYS A 761 -13.86 -31.20 -12.07
N VAL A 762 -12.71 -31.86 -12.01
CA VAL A 762 -12.12 -32.58 -13.14
C VAL A 762 -12.63 -34.03 -13.17
N THR A 763 -13.30 -34.38 -14.27
CA THR A 763 -13.75 -35.73 -14.60
C THR A 763 -12.99 -36.29 -15.81
N SER A 764 -13.30 -37.55 -16.17
CA SER A 764 -12.71 -38.21 -17.33
C SER A 764 -11.17 -38.25 -17.26
N PHE A 765 -10.62 -38.32 -16.05
CA PHE A 765 -9.18 -38.25 -15.81
C PHE A 765 -8.54 -39.65 -15.97
N ASP A 766 -8.38 -40.07 -17.23
CA ASP A 766 -7.93 -41.39 -17.63
C ASP A 766 -6.39 -41.52 -17.69
N ALA A 767 -5.92 -42.73 -17.98
CA ALA A 767 -4.49 -43.01 -18.09
C ALA A 767 -3.90 -42.34 -19.35
N GLY A 768 -3.01 -41.39 -19.14
CA GLY A 768 -2.38 -40.59 -20.21
C GLY A 768 -2.81 -39.13 -20.22
N ASP A 769 -3.91 -38.82 -19.53
CA ASP A 769 -4.40 -37.46 -19.36
C ASP A 769 -3.63 -36.73 -18.27
N TRP A 770 -3.67 -35.40 -18.30
CA TRP A 770 -2.97 -34.57 -17.33
C TRP A 770 -3.60 -33.19 -17.19
N LEU A 771 -3.24 -32.56 -16.08
CA LEU A 771 -3.46 -31.14 -15.79
C LEU A 771 -2.18 -30.58 -15.15
N ALA A 772 -1.91 -29.28 -15.32
CA ALA A 772 -0.65 -28.67 -14.91
C ALA A 772 -0.80 -27.25 -14.39
N TRP A 773 0.11 -26.88 -13.48
CA TRP A 773 0.29 -25.51 -12.98
C TRP A 773 1.72 -25.00 -13.25
N ASP A 774 1.84 -23.76 -13.71
CA ASP A 774 3.07 -23.10 -14.11
C ASP A 774 3.02 -21.59 -13.85
N PRO A 775 3.88 -21.02 -12.98
CA PRO A 775 5.01 -21.64 -12.31
C PRO A 775 4.64 -22.33 -10.99
N ALA A 776 5.37 -23.39 -10.64
CA ALA A 776 5.36 -24.01 -9.31
C ALA A 776 6.77 -24.04 -8.70
N ASN A 777 6.85 -23.94 -7.36
CA ASN A 777 8.08 -24.16 -6.60
C ASN A 777 7.77 -24.73 -5.21
N LEU A 778 8.33 -25.91 -4.93
CA LEU A 778 7.99 -26.69 -3.73
C LEU A 778 8.83 -26.33 -2.50
N VAL A 779 9.49 -25.16 -2.45
CA VAL A 779 10.21 -24.70 -1.25
C VAL A 779 9.29 -24.69 -0.03
N GLY A 780 9.77 -25.19 1.11
CA GLY A 780 8.98 -25.32 2.35
C GLY A 780 7.80 -26.30 2.32
N VAL A 781 7.47 -26.90 1.17
CA VAL A 781 6.42 -27.93 1.04
C VAL A 781 6.95 -29.29 1.49
N THR A 782 6.17 -29.98 2.33
CA THR A 782 6.51 -31.30 2.90
C THR A 782 5.59 -32.44 2.41
N GLY A 783 4.41 -32.10 1.88
CA GLY A 783 3.41 -33.07 1.49
C GLY A 783 2.29 -32.44 0.66
N VAL A 784 1.36 -33.26 0.21
CA VAL A 784 0.18 -32.86 -0.57
C VAL A 784 -1.03 -33.67 -0.12
N LYS A 785 -2.20 -33.05 -0.16
CA LYS A 785 -3.50 -33.71 -0.03
C LYS A 785 -4.28 -33.54 -1.33
N ALA A 786 -5.01 -34.56 -1.76
CA ALA A 786 -5.97 -34.46 -2.85
C ALA A 786 -7.38 -34.67 -2.29
N ARG A 787 -8.29 -33.73 -2.55
CA ARG A 787 -9.73 -33.95 -2.39
C ARG A 787 -10.25 -34.59 -3.68
N ALA A 788 -10.58 -35.86 -3.61
CA ALA A 788 -10.93 -36.68 -4.77
C ALA A 788 -11.92 -37.80 -4.41
N THR A 789 -12.57 -38.37 -5.43
CA THR A 789 -13.39 -39.58 -5.31
C THR A 789 -13.04 -40.59 -6.42
N GLY A 790 -13.41 -41.85 -6.24
CA GLY A 790 -13.15 -42.94 -7.17
C GLY A 790 -12.10 -43.93 -6.68
N THR A 791 -11.49 -44.67 -7.61
CA THR A 791 -10.44 -45.67 -7.32
C THR A 791 -9.35 -45.56 -8.37
N GLY A 792 -8.17 -45.10 -7.95
CA GLY A 792 -7.03 -44.89 -8.84
C GLY A 792 -5.85 -44.26 -8.10
N THR A 793 -4.85 -43.79 -8.85
CA THR A 793 -3.67 -43.10 -8.30
C THR A 793 -3.39 -41.83 -9.07
N LEU A 794 -3.25 -40.72 -8.35
CA LEU A 794 -2.72 -39.47 -8.87
C LEU A 794 -1.20 -39.48 -8.72
N SER A 795 -0.48 -38.98 -9.73
CA SER A 795 0.98 -38.92 -9.76
C SER A 795 1.42 -37.49 -10.05
N LEU A 796 2.20 -36.92 -9.13
CA LEU A 796 2.84 -35.61 -9.29
C LEU A 796 4.16 -35.76 -10.06
N ARG A 797 4.32 -34.98 -11.13
CA ARG A 797 5.46 -35.01 -12.04
C ARG A 797 5.96 -33.59 -12.30
N TRP A 798 7.20 -33.46 -12.76
CA TRP A 798 7.89 -32.17 -12.91
C TRP A 798 8.33 -31.95 -14.35
N ASP A 799 8.03 -30.78 -14.89
CA ASP A 799 8.34 -30.26 -16.24
C ASP A 799 7.85 -31.11 -17.42
N SER A 800 7.40 -32.35 -17.21
CA SER A 800 6.82 -33.22 -18.23
C SER A 800 5.79 -34.18 -17.63
N PRO A 801 4.66 -34.42 -18.32
CA PRO A 801 3.64 -35.39 -17.87
C PRO A 801 4.15 -36.84 -17.95
N THR A 802 5.30 -37.09 -18.60
CA THR A 802 5.92 -38.43 -18.70
C THR A 802 7.12 -38.62 -17.77
N ALA A 803 7.60 -37.56 -17.10
CA ALA A 803 8.71 -37.65 -16.14
C ALA A 803 8.35 -38.56 -14.95
N ALA A 804 9.32 -39.26 -14.36
CA ALA A 804 9.06 -40.12 -13.21
C ALA A 804 8.36 -39.34 -12.06
N PRO A 805 7.34 -39.92 -11.41
CA PRO A 805 6.61 -39.20 -10.38
C PRO A 805 7.47 -39.02 -9.13
N PHE A 806 7.43 -37.82 -8.54
CA PHE A 806 8.10 -37.53 -7.27
C PHE A 806 7.16 -37.68 -6.07
N GLY A 807 5.85 -37.82 -6.32
CA GLY A 807 4.83 -38.13 -5.32
C GLY A 807 3.65 -38.85 -5.96
N THR A 808 3.02 -39.76 -5.21
CA THR A 808 1.82 -40.49 -5.64
C THR A 808 0.77 -40.47 -4.53
N ILE A 809 -0.50 -40.32 -4.92
CA ILE A 809 -1.64 -40.22 -4.01
C ILE A 809 -2.65 -41.30 -4.43
N ALA A 810 -2.86 -42.29 -3.57
CA ALA A 810 -3.85 -43.34 -3.80
C ALA A 810 -5.25 -42.83 -3.42
N VAL A 811 -6.19 -42.87 -4.37
CA VAL A 811 -7.59 -42.49 -4.17
C VAL A 811 -8.42 -43.77 -4.09
N ASN A 812 -9.21 -43.90 -3.01
CA ASN A 812 -10.12 -45.04 -2.82
C ASN A 812 -11.32 -44.60 -1.98
N GLY A 813 -12.42 -44.25 -2.63
CA GLY A 813 -13.64 -43.79 -1.98
C GLY A 813 -14.79 -43.64 -2.97
N SER A 814 -16.02 -43.82 -2.49
CA SER A 814 -17.25 -43.61 -3.29
C SER A 814 -17.83 -42.20 -3.15
N GLY A 815 -17.22 -41.34 -2.34
CA GLY A 815 -17.54 -39.92 -2.18
C GLY A 815 -16.25 -39.11 -1.95
N TRP A 816 -16.38 -37.81 -1.71
CA TRP A 816 -15.22 -36.94 -1.47
C TRP A 816 -14.37 -37.45 -0.30
N THR A 817 -13.10 -37.74 -0.59
CA THR A 817 -12.09 -38.15 0.38
C THR A 817 -10.87 -37.24 0.28
N GLU A 818 -10.21 -37.01 1.40
CA GLU A 818 -8.86 -36.42 1.41
C GLU A 818 -7.82 -37.53 1.47
N ALA A 819 -7.08 -37.73 0.38
CA ALA A 819 -5.94 -38.63 0.32
C ALA A 819 -4.64 -37.83 0.42
N ALA A 820 -3.68 -38.27 1.23
CA ALA A 820 -2.44 -37.52 1.49
C ALA A 820 -1.19 -38.29 1.07
N ALA A 821 -0.16 -37.56 0.67
CA ALA A 821 1.18 -38.09 0.43
C ALA A 821 2.26 -37.16 0.99
N THR A 822 3.29 -37.75 1.59
CA THR A 822 4.52 -37.04 1.98
C THR A 822 5.45 -36.93 0.78
N LEU A 823 6.10 -35.78 0.60
CA LEU A 823 6.99 -35.50 -0.54
C LEU A 823 8.45 -35.45 -0.08
N SER A 824 9.13 -36.61 -0.03
CA SER A 824 10.51 -36.70 0.45
C SER A 824 11.59 -36.44 -0.60
N SER A 825 11.27 -36.57 -1.89
CA SER A 825 12.21 -36.44 -3.02
C SER A 825 11.71 -35.41 -4.03
N LYS A 826 11.34 -34.22 -3.55
CA LYS A 826 10.75 -33.16 -4.37
C LYS A 826 11.79 -32.47 -5.28
N PRO A 827 11.39 -32.05 -6.49
CA PRO A 827 12.18 -31.15 -7.33
C PRO A 827 12.60 -29.86 -6.62
N THR A 828 13.64 -29.22 -7.14
CA THR A 828 14.16 -27.92 -6.69
C THR A 828 14.07 -26.90 -7.81
N GLY A 829 13.87 -25.63 -7.46
CA GLY A 829 13.73 -24.56 -8.46
C GLY A 829 12.28 -24.40 -8.91
N THR A 830 12.08 -23.45 -9.80
CA THR A 830 10.78 -23.14 -10.40
C THR A 830 10.61 -23.95 -11.68
N GLY A 831 9.43 -24.51 -11.90
CA GLY A 831 9.10 -25.31 -13.08
C GLY A 831 7.60 -25.61 -13.13
N ARG A 832 7.21 -26.51 -14.03
CA ARG A 832 5.80 -26.85 -14.24
C ARG A 832 5.42 -28.12 -13.48
N LEU A 833 4.39 -28.03 -12.64
CA LEU A 833 3.85 -29.17 -11.91
C LEU A 833 2.80 -29.87 -12.77
N TYR A 834 3.00 -31.14 -13.07
CA TYR A 834 2.01 -31.98 -13.75
C TYR A 834 1.35 -32.96 -12.76
N VAL A 835 0.04 -33.17 -12.94
CA VAL A 835 -0.71 -34.25 -12.30
C VAL A 835 -1.20 -35.19 -13.38
N THR A 836 -0.98 -36.48 -13.18
CA THR A 836 -1.46 -37.55 -14.07
C THR A 836 -2.24 -38.58 -13.27
N SER A 837 -3.10 -39.33 -13.93
CA SER A 837 -3.96 -40.35 -13.31
C SER A 837 -3.71 -41.73 -13.90
N THR A 838 -4.05 -42.78 -13.14
CA THR A 838 -4.17 -44.15 -13.67
C THR A 838 -5.57 -44.45 -14.23
N GLY A 839 -6.45 -43.46 -14.27
CA GLY A 839 -7.89 -43.63 -14.52
C GLY A 839 -8.69 -43.88 -13.24
N GLY A 840 -10.00 -43.59 -13.32
CA GLY A 840 -10.97 -43.87 -12.25
C GLY A 840 -10.98 -42.86 -11.10
N VAL A 841 -10.39 -41.67 -11.28
CA VAL A 841 -10.35 -40.59 -10.28
C VAL A 841 -11.14 -39.39 -10.78
N VAL A 842 -11.94 -38.80 -9.90
CA VAL A 842 -12.50 -37.46 -10.08
C VAL A 842 -11.80 -36.55 -9.08
N LEU A 843 -11.16 -35.50 -9.58
CA LEU A 843 -10.34 -34.60 -8.78
C LEU A 843 -11.06 -33.26 -8.61
N ASP A 844 -11.12 -32.79 -7.37
CA ASP A 844 -11.62 -31.47 -7.02
C ASP A 844 -10.44 -30.54 -6.73
N SER A 845 -9.55 -30.88 -5.81
CA SER A 845 -8.46 -29.96 -5.46
C SER A 845 -7.21 -30.66 -4.91
N LEU A 846 -6.07 -29.98 -5.03
CA LEU A 846 -4.84 -30.29 -4.33
C LEU A 846 -4.56 -29.27 -3.24
N THR A 847 -4.14 -29.71 -2.07
CA THR A 847 -3.68 -28.83 -0.97
C THR A 847 -2.27 -29.22 -0.56
N PHE A 848 -1.30 -28.37 -0.86
CA PHE A 848 0.09 -28.54 -0.41
C PHE A 848 0.21 -28.26 1.09
N THR A 849 1.10 -29.00 1.76
CA THR A 849 1.30 -28.93 3.21
C THR A 849 2.76 -28.61 3.54
N GLY A 850 2.99 -28.08 4.74
CA GLY A 850 4.27 -27.50 5.15
C GLY A 850 4.16 -25.98 5.25
N ASP A 851 5.26 -25.32 5.62
CA ASP A 851 5.27 -23.87 5.83
C ASP A 851 5.19 -23.11 4.50
N GLY A 852 5.67 -23.72 3.40
CA GLY A 852 5.80 -23.02 2.13
C GLY A 852 6.80 -21.86 2.27
N VAL A 853 6.41 -20.66 1.88
CA VAL A 853 7.21 -19.43 2.05
C VAL A 853 6.70 -18.50 3.17
N ALA A 854 5.89 -19.02 4.09
CA ALA A 854 5.46 -18.26 5.25
C ALA A 854 6.67 -17.79 6.08
N ASP A 855 6.59 -16.56 6.61
CA ASP A 855 7.54 -16.07 7.59
C ASP A 855 7.30 -16.74 8.96
N VAL A 856 8.20 -17.65 9.32
CA VAL A 856 8.15 -18.41 10.58
C VAL A 856 9.29 -18.03 11.54
N THR A 857 10.06 -16.99 11.21
CA THR A 857 11.23 -16.59 11.97
C THR A 857 10.86 -15.43 12.90
N PRO A 858 10.96 -15.58 14.23
CA PRO A 858 10.66 -14.48 15.14
C PRO A 858 11.72 -13.36 15.09
N PRO A 859 11.33 -12.09 15.34
CA PRO A 859 12.28 -11.00 15.44
C PRO A 859 13.32 -11.21 16.52
N THR A 860 14.47 -10.56 16.32
CA THR A 860 15.51 -10.41 17.34
C THR A 860 15.44 -9.00 17.94
N VAL A 861 15.59 -8.88 19.26
CA VAL A 861 15.44 -7.61 19.97
C VAL A 861 16.69 -7.23 20.77
N SER A 862 16.97 -5.93 20.82
CA SER A 862 18.03 -5.33 21.65
C SER A 862 17.58 -3.98 22.20
N VAL A 863 18.37 -3.40 23.11
CA VAL A 863 18.13 -2.04 23.62
C VAL A 863 19.37 -1.18 23.50
N THR A 864 19.17 0.11 23.23
CA THR A 864 20.19 1.15 23.36
C THR A 864 19.85 2.03 24.55
N LEU A 865 20.81 2.19 25.47
CA LEU A 865 20.68 3.08 26.62
C LEU A 865 21.38 4.41 26.35
N ASN A 866 20.83 5.50 26.88
CA ASN A 866 21.49 6.80 26.94
C ASN A 866 21.31 7.43 28.33
N PRO A 867 22.39 7.58 29.14
CA PRO A 867 23.76 7.21 28.82
C PRO A 867 23.94 5.69 28.67
N ALA A 868 24.88 5.26 27.82
CA ALA A 868 25.09 3.86 27.46
C ALA A 868 25.60 2.99 28.63
N THR A 869 26.26 3.64 29.60
CA THR A 869 26.78 3.01 30.81
C THR A 869 26.39 3.83 32.03
N PRO A 870 26.27 3.21 33.22
CA PRO A 870 26.07 3.92 34.48
C PRO A 870 27.07 5.07 34.66
N ASN A 871 26.56 6.27 34.97
CA ASN A 871 27.36 7.48 35.20
C ASN A 871 27.57 7.81 36.69
N GLY A 872 27.10 6.94 37.59
CA GLY A 872 27.43 6.89 39.01
C GLY A 872 28.29 5.67 39.37
N ALA A 873 28.51 5.47 40.65
CA ALA A 873 29.26 4.33 41.20
C ALA A 873 28.41 3.05 41.24
N ASN A 874 29.07 1.88 41.35
CA ASN A 874 28.44 0.57 41.61
C ASN A 874 27.29 0.17 40.65
N GLY A 875 27.34 0.66 39.41
CA GLY A 875 26.33 0.38 38.39
C GLY A 875 25.05 1.22 38.49
N TRP A 876 25.08 2.32 39.27
CA TRP A 876 24.00 3.29 39.35
C TRP A 876 24.14 4.40 38.31
N TYR A 877 23.01 4.86 37.82
CA TYR A 877 22.89 6.10 37.06
C TYR A 877 22.55 7.24 38.02
N THR A 878 23.09 8.42 37.74
CA THR A 878 22.87 9.67 38.50
C THR A 878 22.12 10.73 37.70
N SER A 879 21.65 10.36 36.51
CA SER A 879 20.78 11.16 35.65
C SER A 879 19.75 10.27 34.97
N ASN A 880 18.67 10.86 34.45
CA ASN A 880 17.65 10.11 33.71
C ASN A 880 18.26 9.23 32.61
N VAL A 881 17.71 8.04 32.40
CA VAL A 881 18.17 7.07 31.40
C VAL A 881 17.11 6.93 30.33
N THR A 882 17.50 7.06 29.07
CA THR A 882 16.62 6.79 27.93
C THR A 882 16.85 5.38 27.42
N VAL A 883 15.78 4.61 27.22
CA VAL A 883 15.79 3.23 26.71
C VAL A 883 15.11 3.20 25.35
N THR A 884 15.84 2.81 24.32
CA THR A 884 15.32 2.62 22.95
C THR A 884 15.31 1.14 22.64
N VAL A 885 14.17 0.58 22.24
CA VAL A 885 14.05 -0.83 21.82
C VAL A 885 14.34 -0.91 20.32
N ASN A 886 15.33 -1.72 19.95
CA ASN A 886 15.63 -2.03 18.56
C ASN A 886 15.18 -3.45 18.25
N ALA A 887 14.82 -3.70 17.00
CA ALA A 887 14.43 -5.02 16.54
C ALA A 887 14.82 -5.21 15.07
N THR A 888 15.29 -6.40 14.75
CA THR A 888 15.71 -6.85 13.42
C THR A 888 15.09 -8.20 13.10
N ASP A 889 14.75 -8.42 11.84
CA ASP A 889 13.98 -9.57 11.39
C ASP A 889 14.32 -9.89 9.91
N ASN A 890 14.03 -11.08 9.43
CA ASN A 890 14.10 -11.45 8.00
C ASN A 890 12.90 -10.90 7.19
N GLY A 891 11.92 -10.33 7.89
CA GLY A 891 10.83 -9.53 7.35
C GLY A 891 10.76 -8.15 8.00
N THR A 892 9.55 -7.59 7.99
CA THR A 892 9.27 -6.28 8.58
C THR A 892 8.78 -6.44 10.02
N VAL A 893 9.43 -5.72 10.95
CA VAL A 893 8.99 -5.65 12.35
C VAL A 893 7.71 -4.81 12.45
N ALA A 894 6.57 -5.46 12.72
CA ALA A 894 5.26 -4.83 12.87
C ALA A 894 5.16 -3.97 14.14
N SER A 895 5.66 -4.46 15.27
CA SER A 895 5.57 -3.73 16.54
C SER A 895 6.74 -3.98 17.48
N ARG A 896 7.03 -2.97 18.29
CA ARG A 896 7.95 -3.04 19.43
C ARG A 896 7.15 -2.77 20.68
N GLN A 897 7.36 -3.58 21.70
CA GLN A 897 6.64 -3.49 22.96
C GLN A 897 7.60 -3.53 24.14
N ARG A 898 7.24 -2.82 25.21
CA ARG A 898 7.98 -2.81 26.47
C ARG A 898 7.03 -2.96 27.67
N SER A 899 7.56 -3.46 28.78
CA SER A 899 6.86 -3.59 30.05
C SER A 899 7.76 -3.16 31.20
N THR A 900 7.20 -2.46 32.17
CA THR A 900 7.88 -2.06 33.43
C THR A 900 7.25 -2.69 34.67
N ASP A 901 6.30 -3.60 34.49
CA ASP A 901 5.48 -4.24 35.55
C ASP A 901 5.58 -5.78 35.51
N GLY A 902 6.75 -6.28 35.09
CA GLY A 902 7.04 -7.72 35.05
C GLY A 902 6.34 -8.47 33.92
N GLY A 903 5.91 -7.77 32.86
CA GLY A 903 5.24 -8.37 31.70
C GLY A 903 3.73 -8.45 31.82
N THR A 904 3.15 -7.83 32.86
CA THR A 904 1.69 -7.79 33.08
C THR A 904 1.01 -6.93 32.02
N THR A 905 1.60 -5.77 31.70
CA THR A 905 1.15 -4.89 30.63
C THR A 905 2.28 -4.60 29.65
N TRP A 906 1.94 -4.57 28.35
CA TRP A 906 2.85 -4.29 27.25
C TRP A 906 2.41 -3.02 26.53
N VAL A 907 3.29 -2.02 26.48
CA VAL A 907 3.04 -0.73 25.82
C VAL A 907 3.92 -0.57 24.59
N ASN A 908 3.49 0.26 23.62
CA ASN A 908 4.27 0.56 22.42
C ASN A 908 5.66 1.12 22.78
N ALA A 909 6.69 0.64 22.06
CA ALA A 909 8.09 0.99 22.26
C ALA A 909 8.77 1.53 20.98
N ASN A 910 7.99 2.11 20.06
CA ASN A 910 8.53 2.81 18.88
C ASN A 910 9.18 4.15 19.27
N THR A 911 8.80 4.71 20.42
CA THR A 911 9.45 5.86 21.04
C THR A 911 10.23 5.45 22.28
N ALA A 912 11.31 6.17 22.55
CA ALA A 912 12.18 5.85 23.68
C ALA A 912 11.49 6.12 25.02
N LEU A 913 11.76 5.25 26.01
CA LEU A 913 11.34 5.43 27.40
C LEU A 913 12.37 6.27 28.15
N THR A 914 11.97 7.36 28.79
CA THR A 914 12.82 8.03 29.79
C THR A 914 12.51 7.51 31.20
N VAL A 915 13.43 6.74 31.78
CA VAL A 915 13.42 6.36 33.20
C VAL A 915 13.93 7.54 34.01
N SER A 916 13.04 8.15 34.79
CA SER A 916 13.31 9.34 35.60
C SER A 916 12.99 9.17 37.09
N THR A 917 12.23 8.14 37.46
CA THR A 917 11.95 7.78 38.85
C THR A 917 13.13 7.01 39.43
N GLU A 918 13.59 7.44 40.60
CA GLU A 918 14.67 6.79 41.33
C GLU A 918 14.28 5.38 41.82
N GLY A 919 15.29 4.53 42.00
CA GLY A 919 15.14 3.13 42.38
C GLY A 919 15.62 2.16 41.30
N THR A 920 15.15 0.92 41.38
CA THR A 920 15.45 -0.11 40.39
C THR A 920 14.25 -0.30 39.46
N THR A 921 14.44 -0.05 38.17
CA THR A 921 13.44 -0.30 37.13
C THR A 921 13.92 -1.42 36.22
N THR A 922 13.15 -2.49 36.10
CA THR A 922 13.38 -3.53 35.08
C THR A 922 12.45 -3.25 33.90
N VAL A 923 13.04 -3.14 32.71
CA VAL A 923 12.31 -2.97 31.45
C VAL A 923 12.41 -4.28 30.68
N LEU A 924 11.28 -4.97 30.53
CA LEU A 924 11.14 -6.07 29.59
C LEU A 924 10.80 -5.51 28.21
N TYR A 925 11.27 -6.14 27.14
CA TYR A 925 10.99 -5.71 25.78
C TYR A 925 10.88 -6.90 24.83
N ARG A 926 10.01 -6.77 23.82
CA ARG A 926 9.80 -7.76 22.76
C ARG A 926 9.39 -7.06 21.47
N ALA A 927 9.45 -7.78 20.37
CA ALA A 927 8.95 -7.33 19.08
C ALA A 927 8.09 -8.42 18.43
N THR A 928 7.22 -7.99 17.53
CA THR A 928 6.39 -8.86 16.69
C THR A 928 6.59 -8.45 15.24
N ASP A 929 6.80 -9.40 14.33
CA ASP A 929 6.86 -9.15 12.89
C ASP A 929 5.47 -9.08 12.25
N ASN A 930 5.42 -8.86 10.94
CA ASN A 930 4.18 -8.89 10.16
C ASN A 930 3.57 -10.31 10.02
N GLY A 931 4.35 -11.37 10.27
CA GLY A 931 3.87 -12.76 10.32
C GLY A 931 3.20 -13.12 11.66
N GLY A 932 3.25 -12.24 12.65
CA GLY A 932 2.75 -12.47 14.00
C GLY A 932 3.72 -13.24 14.90
N ASN A 933 4.94 -13.54 14.45
CA ASN A 933 5.93 -14.19 15.29
C ASN A 933 6.46 -13.20 16.34
N VAL A 934 6.58 -13.66 17.58
CA VAL A 934 6.98 -12.81 18.71
C VAL A 934 8.40 -13.18 19.14
N SER A 935 9.27 -12.17 19.25
CA SER A 935 10.64 -12.35 19.74
C SER A 935 10.65 -12.98 21.13
N GLN A 936 11.78 -13.60 21.50
CA GLN A 936 12.06 -13.83 22.91
C GLN A 936 12.05 -12.49 23.67
N VAL A 937 11.57 -12.52 24.92
CA VAL A 937 11.51 -11.33 25.78
C VAL A 937 12.92 -10.99 26.26
N GLY A 938 13.42 -9.82 25.88
CA GLY A 938 14.62 -9.21 26.43
C GLY A 938 14.35 -8.49 27.75
N SER A 939 15.40 -8.23 28.53
CA SER A 939 15.31 -7.56 29.83
C SER A 939 16.53 -6.68 30.07
N VAL A 940 16.31 -5.46 30.57
CA VAL A 940 17.35 -4.56 31.06
C VAL A 940 16.96 -3.98 32.42
N THR A 941 17.92 -3.94 33.35
CA THR A 941 17.69 -3.39 34.69
C THR A 941 18.48 -2.09 34.85
N ILE A 942 17.77 -1.03 35.26
CA ILE A 942 18.31 0.32 35.46
C ILE A 942 18.21 0.64 36.94
N LYS A 943 19.35 0.94 37.57
CA LYS A 943 19.43 1.46 38.93
C LYS A 943 19.68 2.95 38.84
N LEU A 944 18.72 3.77 39.26
CA LEU A 944 18.79 5.24 39.16
C LEU A 944 18.72 5.86 40.55
N ASP A 945 19.68 6.69 40.88
CA ASP A 945 19.69 7.50 42.08
C ASP A 945 20.32 8.85 41.79
N LYS A 946 19.53 9.92 41.89
CA LYS A 946 19.93 11.30 41.61
C LYS A 946 20.03 12.11 42.90
N THR A 947 19.67 11.53 44.04
CA THR A 947 19.51 12.24 45.30
C THR A 947 20.70 11.93 46.20
N ALA A 948 21.52 12.94 46.46
CA ALA A 948 22.64 12.79 47.37
C ALA A 948 22.15 12.46 48.80
N PRO A 949 22.96 11.73 49.61
CA PRO A 949 22.58 11.33 50.95
C PRO A 949 22.33 12.55 51.84
N THR A 950 21.50 12.40 52.86
CA THR A 950 21.30 13.47 53.86
C THR A 950 22.24 13.26 55.04
N VAL A 951 22.82 14.34 55.57
CA VAL A 951 23.69 14.32 56.76
C VAL A 951 23.09 15.20 57.85
N SER A 952 22.85 14.62 59.02
CA SER A 952 22.38 15.34 60.21
C SER A 952 23.47 15.35 61.27
N VAL A 953 23.77 16.53 61.83
CA VAL A 953 24.75 16.70 62.91
C VAL A 953 24.02 17.19 64.16
N THR A 954 24.18 16.48 65.28
CA THR A 954 23.55 16.78 66.58
C THR A 954 24.62 17.08 67.62
N GLY A 955 24.37 18.02 68.52
CA GLY A 955 25.30 18.41 69.59
C GLY A 955 26.10 19.70 69.31
N ALA A 956 26.07 20.22 68.08
CA ALA A 956 26.55 21.56 67.73
C ALA A 956 25.83 22.13 66.51
N ALA A 957 25.07 23.21 66.71
CA ALA A 957 24.54 24.03 65.62
C ALA A 957 25.66 24.90 65.02
N GLU A 958 25.46 25.41 63.80
CA GLU A 958 26.43 26.30 63.16
C GLU A 958 26.73 27.54 64.03
N GLY A 959 28.01 27.80 64.28
CA GLY A 959 28.49 28.91 65.11
C GLY A 959 28.22 28.75 66.62
N ALA A 960 27.75 27.59 67.08
CA ALA A 960 27.40 27.42 68.49
C ALA A 960 28.62 27.40 69.42
N SER A 961 28.50 28.02 70.59
CA SER A 961 29.42 27.82 71.72
C SER A 961 28.91 26.68 72.58
N VAL A 962 29.67 25.59 72.66
CA VAL A 962 29.28 24.35 73.35
C VAL A 962 30.24 24.07 74.50
N GLY A 963 29.70 23.66 75.64
CA GLY A 963 30.50 23.19 76.77
C GLY A 963 31.18 21.87 76.39
N ASN A 964 32.48 21.76 76.68
CA ASN A 964 33.27 20.62 76.20
C ASN A 964 33.01 19.28 76.92
N ALA A 965 32.05 19.22 77.85
CA ALA A 965 31.62 17.97 78.48
C ALA A 965 30.74 17.09 77.56
N GLY A 966 30.16 17.64 76.50
CA GLY A 966 29.25 16.94 75.58
C GLY A 966 29.92 16.19 74.43
N ASP A 967 29.09 15.59 73.58
CA ASP A 967 29.50 14.92 72.34
C ASP A 967 28.80 15.54 71.13
N ILE A 968 29.47 15.54 69.98
CA ILE A 968 28.83 15.76 68.68
C ILE A 968 28.67 14.40 67.98
N THR A 969 27.47 14.12 67.49
CA THR A 969 27.16 12.93 66.69
C THR A 969 26.66 13.32 65.31
N TRP A 970 26.78 12.41 64.36
CA TRP A 970 26.20 12.57 63.04
C TRP A 970 25.57 11.27 62.55
N THR A 971 24.53 11.40 61.74
CA THR A 971 23.90 10.30 61.01
C THR A 971 23.81 10.66 59.54
N ALA A 972 23.97 9.66 58.68
CA ALA A 972 23.72 9.80 57.26
C ALA A 972 22.63 8.83 56.84
N THR A 973 21.71 9.28 56.00
CA THR A 973 20.62 8.46 55.46
C THR A 973 20.48 8.70 53.97
N ASP A 974 20.34 7.61 53.22
CA ASP A 974 19.92 7.63 51.83
C ASP A 974 18.83 6.57 51.62
N ALA A 975 17.77 6.94 50.90
CA ALA A 975 16.58 6.11 50.75
C ALA A 975 16.63 5.19 49.53
N THR A 976 17.51 5.46 48.56
CA THR A 976 17.49 4.83 47.24
C THR A 976 18.64 3.85 47.07
N SER A 977 19.88 4.34 46.93
CA SER A 977 21.06 3.49 46.79
C SER A 977 21.64 3.05 48.14
N GLY A 978 21.30 3.76 49.21
CA GLY A 978 21.81 3.59 50.56
C GLY A 978 23.20 4.18 50.75
N ILE A 979 23.65 4.27 52.00
CA ILE A 979 24.97 4.83 52.33
C ILE A 979 26.09 3.85 51.96
N ASP A 980 27.13 4.35 51.29
CA ASP A 980 28.37 3.63 51.01
C ASP A 980 29.44 3.94 52.08
N SER A 981 29.66 5.23 52.35
CA SER A 981 30.65 5.66 53.34
C SER A 981 30.26 6.94 54.06
N VAL A 982 30.66 7.05 55.33
CA VAL A 982 30.59 8.29 56.11
C VAL A 982 31.97 8.55 56.70
N THR A 983 32.49 9.74 56.45
CA THR A 983 33.77 10.20 57.00
C THR A 983 33.56 11.52 57.72
N ALA A 984 34.31 11.74 58.79
CA ALA A 984 34.28 12.99 59.52
C ALA A 984 35.71 13.45 59.81
N THR A 985 35.95 14.75 59.66
CA THR A 985 37.19 15.40 60.10
C THR A 985 36.88 16.56 61.03
N VAL A 986 37.73 16.77 62.02
CA VAL A 986 37.73 17.96 62.88
C VAL A 986 39.06 18.68 62.70
N ASP A 987 39.02 19.95 62.31
CA ASP A 987 40.20 20.77 61.98
C ASP A 987 41.15 20.10 60.98
N GLY A 988 40.59 19.34 60.03
CA GLY A 988 41.34 18.58 59.03
C GLY A 988 41.87 17.22 59.50
N ALA A 989 41.76 16.87 60.78
CA ALA A 989 42.14 15.55 61.31
C ALA A 989 40.95 14.57 61.29
N ALA A 990 41.18 13.31 60.90
CA ALA A 990 40.11 12.31 60.84
C ALA A 990 39.56 11.93 62.23
N VAL A 991 38.24 11.79 62.33
CA VAL A 991 37.54 11.25 63.51
C VAL A 991 37.24 9.77 63.25
N ALA A 992 37.46 8.90 64.24
CA ALA A 992 37.15 7.47 64.12
C ALA A 992 35.63 7.28 63.89
N GLY A 993 35.27 6.63 62.78
CA GLY A 993 33.94 6.70 62.16
C GLY A 993 32.77 6.04 62.89
N ASP A 994 32.98 5.44 64.07
CA ASP A 994 31.98 4.72 64.86
C ASP A 994 31.66 5.37 66.22
N LYS A 995 32.31 6.49 66.57
CA LYS A 995 32.18 7.09 67.90
C LYS A 995 31.78 8.56 67.85
N PRO A 996 30.94 9.02 68.80
CA PRO A 996 30.69 10.45 69.00
C PRO A 996 32.01 11.24 69.16
N LEU A 997 32.06 12.45 68.60
CA LEU A 997 33.18 13.37 68.81
C LEU A 997 33.11 13.93 70.23
N ALA A 998 33.91 13.35 71.12
CA ALA A 998 34.02 13.81 72.50
C ALA A 998 34.73 15.16 72.59
N LEU A 999 33.98 16.21 72.94
CA LEU A 999 34.46 17.59 72.89
C LEU A 999 35.61 17.87 73.85
N TRP A 1000 35.70 17.15 74.97
CA TRP A 1000 36.75 17.35 75.97
C TRP A 1000 38.14 16.98 75.45
N LYS A 1001 38.22 16.15 74.40
CA LYS A 1001 39.47 15.77 73.75
C LYS A 1001 40.00 16.84 72.78
N LEU A 1002 39.16 17.80 72.39
CA LEU A 1002 39.57 18.95 71.58
C LEU A 1002 40.17 20.04 72.47
N PRO A 1003 41.11 20.84 71.96
CA PRO A 1003 41.48 22.12 72.58
C PRO A 1003 40.24 22.99 72.86
N LEU A 1004 40.37 23.99 73.73
CA LEU A 1004 39.33 25.02 73.86
C LEU A 1004 39.54 26.04 72.73
N GLY A 1005 38.47 26.42 72.03
CA GLY A 1005 38.56 27.35 70.91
C GLY A 1005 37.63 26.99 69.76
N SER A 1006 37.85 27.61 68.59
CA SER A 1006 37.05 27.36 67.39
C SER A 1006 37.49 26.09 66.69
N HIS A 1007 36.52 25.29 66.27
CA HIS A 1007 36.70 24.04 65.55
C HIS A 1007 35.80 23.98 64.33
N THR A 1008 36.27 23.27 63.30
CA THR A 1008 35.48 22.97 62.11
C THR A 1008 35.32 21.47 61.97
N LEU A 1009 34.09 20.97 62.13
CA LEU A 1009 33.71 19.60 61.80
C LEU A 1009 33.24 19.55 60.35
N VAL A 1010 33.79 18.63 59.57
CA VAL A 1010 33.33 18.32 58.21
C VAL A 1010 32.89 16.88 58.19
N VAL A 1011 31.59 16.64 57.98
CA VAL A 1011 31.03 15.29 57.78
C VAL A 1011 30.69 15.12 56.32
N LYS A 1012 31.31 14.14 55.68
CA LYS A 1012 31.09 13.77 54.28
C LYS A 1012 30.46 12.39 54.21
N ALA A 1013 29.25 12.31 53.66
CA ALA A 1013 28.60 11.05 53.34
C ALA A 1013 28.58 10.84 51.82
N THR A 1014 28.88 9.62 51.39
CA THR A 1014 28.77 9.16 50.00
C THR A 1014 27.78 8.01 49.97
N ASP A 1015 26.81 8.04 49.06
CA ASP A 1015 25.90 6.93 48.83
C ASP A 1015 26.50 5.89 47.85
N LYS A 1016 25.77 4.79 47.60
CA LYS A 1016 26.24 3.73 46.69
C LYS A 1016 26.18 4.13 45.23
N ALA A 1017 25.43 5.18 44.88
CA ALA A 1017 25.45 5.78 43.56
C ALA A 1017 26.62 6.75 43.35
N GLY A 1018 27.40 7.02 44.40
CA GLY A 1018 28.57 7.89 44.38
C GLY A 1018 28.24 9.38 44.54
N LEU A 1019 26.99 9.73 44.88
CA LEU A 1019 26.63 11.09 45.20
C LEU A 1019 27.07 11.42 46.62
N VAL A 1020 27.45 12.67 46.82
CA VAL A 1020 28.13 13.11 48.03
C VAL A 1020 27.41 14.29 48.64
N THR A 1021 27.16 14.22 49.95
CA THR A 1021 26.79 15.38 50.76
C THR A 1021 27.88 15.66 51.76
N THR A 1022 28.33 16.91 51.79
CA THR A 1022 29.28 17.41 52.79
C THR A 1022 28.58 18.44 53.65
N THR A 1023 28.53 18.18 54.96
CA THR A 1023 28.03 19.12 55.96
C THR A 1023 29.20 19.63 56.79
N THR A 1024 29.40 20.93 56.77
CA THR A 1024 30.36 21.62 57.63
C THR A 1024 29.64 22.24 58.82
N ARG A 1025 30.23 22.11 60.01
CA ARG A 1025 29.80 22.78 61.23
C ARG A 1025 30.98 23.51 61.86
N THR A 1026 30.87 24.82 62.00
CA THR A 1026 31.78 25.57 62.87
C THR A 1026 31.20 25.66 64.28
N PHE A 1027 32.02 25.45 65.31
CA PHE A 1027 31.60 25.56 66.71
C PHE A 1027 32.77 25.94 67.60
N THR A 1028 32.49 26.46 68.79
CA THR A 1028 33.52 26.83 69.78
C THR A 1028 33.36 25.97 71.03
N THR A 1029 34.42 25.26 71.42
CA THR A 1029 34.48 24.55 72.70
C THR A 1029 34.84 25.52 73.81
N THR A 1030 33.98 25.58 74.83
CA THR A 1030 34.16 26.45 75.99
C THR A 1030 34.13 25.62 77.27
N THR A 1031 34.64 26.20 78.36
CA THR A 1031 34.59 25.59 79.68
C THR A 1031 34.12 26.62 80.70
N SER A 1032 33.58 26.12 81.80
CA SER A 1032 33.06 26.89 82.94
C SER A 1032 33.07 25.98 84.16
N ILE A 1033 32.84 26.49 85.37
CA ILE A 1033 32.70 25.62 86.55
C ILE A 1033 31.62 24.54 86.33
N LEU A 1034 30.51 24.92 85.70
CA LEU A 1034 29.40 24.00 85.38
C LEU A 1034 29.84 22.94 84.36
N SER A 1035 30.52 23.33 83.28
CA SER A 1035 31.03 22.41 82.26
C SER A 1035 32.09 21.47 82.83
N LEU A 1036 32.96 21.97 83.71
CA LEU A 1036 34.03 21.21 84.34
C LEU A 1036 33.48 20.20 85.37
N THR A 1037 32.37 20.55 86.03
CA THR A 1037 31.62 19.63 86.91
C THR A 1037 31.02 18.51 86.08
N ALA A 1038 30.28 18.85 85.02
CA ALA A 1038 29.70 17.86 84.11
C ALA A 1038 30.75 16.96 83.44
N LEU A 1039 31.93 17.50 83.11
CA LEU A 1039 33.06 16.73 82.57
C LEU A 1039 33.63 15.77 83.62
N THR A 1040 33.77 16.20 84.87
CA THR A 1040 34.25 15.34 85.97
C THR A 1040 33.33 14.15 86.19
N GLU A 1041 32.02 14.42 86.30
CA GLU A 1041 30.99 13.38 86.44
C GLU A 1041 30.97 12.43 85.24
N ARG A 1042 31.10 12.98 84.02
CA ARG A 1042 31.18 12.17 82.80
C ARG A 1042 32.36 11.22 82.84
N LEU A 1043 33.56 11.73 83.10
CA LEU A 1043 34.78 10.94 83.11
C LEU A 1043 34.75 9.90 84.24
N ALA A 1044 34.05 10.18 85.34
CA ALA A 1044 33.80 9.19 86.40
C ALA A 1044 32.86 8.07 85.95
N ARG A 1045 31.75 8.40 85.27
CA ARG A 1045 30.86 7.40 84.65
C ARG A 1045 31.57 6.52 83.62
N GLU A 1046 32.49 7.10 82.85
CA GLU A 1046 33.34 6.38 81.89
C GLU A 1046 34.46 5.57 82.58
N GLY A 1047 34.57 5.63 83.91
CA GLY A 1047 35.57 4.91 84.71
C GLY A 1047 36.98 5.48 84.63
N LEU A 1048 37.14 6.65 83.98
CA LEU A 1048 38.40 7.38 83.81
C LEU A 1048 38.76 8.19 85.07
N VAL A 1049 37.77 8.59 85.86
CA VAL A 1049 37.91 9.15 87.21
C VAL A 1049 37.42 8.11 88.23
N THR A 1050 38.13 7.92 89.34
CA THR A 1050 37.70 6.97 90.38
C THR A 1050 36.55 7.56 91.20
N PRO A 1051 35.70 6.75 91.85
CA PRO A 1051 34.64 7.27 92.72
C PRO A 1051 35.15 8.14 93.88
N ALA A 1052 36.39 7.91 94.33
CA ALA A 1052 37.06 8.76 95.31
C ALA A 1052 37.55 10.07 94.69
N GLY A 1053 38.08 10.00 93.46
CA GLY A 1053 38.49 11.15 92.67
C GLY A 1053 37.34 12.06 92.31
N GLU A 1054 36.20 11.52 91.88
CA GLU A 1054 34.97 12.27 91.55
C GLU A 1054 34.52 13.13 92.73
N LYS A 1055 34.36 12.52 93.92
CA LYS A 1055 33.98 13.24 95.14
C LYS A 1055 34.96 14.35 95.52
N GLU A 1056 36.26 14.08 95.40
CA GLU A 1056 37.30 15.06 95.76
C GLU A 1056 37.37 16.21 94.76
N LEU A 1057 37.23 15.92 93.48
CA LEU A 1057 37.23 16.89 92.39
C LEU A 1057 35.96 17.75 92.41
N GLU A 1058 34.77 17.15 92.52
CA GLU A 1058 33.50 17.87 92.65
C GLU A 1058 33.47 18.77 93.88
N LYS A 1059 33.95 18.29 95.04
CA LYS A 1059 34.01 19.11 96.26
C LYS A 1059 34.82 20.38 96.02
N ARG A 1060 35.92 20.30 95.27
CA ARG A 1060 36.75 21.45 94.93
C ARG A 1060 36.04 22.38 93.94
N LEU A 1061 35.33 21.85 92.94
CA LEU A 1061 34.52 22.64 92.02
C LEU A 1061 33.37 23.36 92.73
N GLN A 1062 32.63 22.68 93.61
CA GLN A 1062 31.54 23.27 94.40
C GLN A 1062 32.04 24.37 95.34
N GLN A 1063 33.20 24.19 95.97
CA GLN A 1063 33.82 25.25 96.77
C GLN A 1063 34.29 26.41 95.88
N ALA A 1064 34.88 26.14 94.72
CA ALA A 1064 35.24 27.17 93.75
C ALA A 1064 34.02 27.99 93.30
N GLU A 1065 32.90 27.33 92.97
CA GLU A 1065 31.63 27.96 92.62
C GLU A 1065 31.10 28.87 93.74
N LYS A 1066 31.07 28.35 94.97
CA LYS A 1066 30.65 29.10 96.16
C LYS A 1066 31.53 30.32 96.44
N HIS A 1067 32.83 30.23 96.12
CA HIS A 1067 33.74 31.36 96.24
C HIS A 1067 33.54 32.41 95.13
N ILE A 1068 33.28 31.99 93.89
CA ILE A 1068 32.95 32.88 92.74
C ILE A 1068 31.64 33.63 93.01
N ALA A 1069 30.58 32.93 93.42
CA ALA A 1069 29.28 33.53 93.74
C ALA A 1069 29.36 34.54 94.90
N GLY A 1070 30.34 34.38 95.80
CA GLY A 1070 30.63 35.33 96.87
C GLY A 1070 31.66 36.41 96.55
N GLY A 1071 32.05 36.59 95.28
CA GLY A 1071 33.02 37.61 94.83
C GLY A 1071 34.47 37.39 95.29
N ARG A 1072 34.81 36.20 95.81
CA ARG A 1072 36.13 35.88 96.39
C ARG A 1072 37.00 35.14 95.39
N THR A 1073 37.40 35.84 94.33
CA THR A 1073 38.12 35.30 93.18
C THR A 1073 39.41 34.55 93.53
N SER A 1074 40.27 35.09 94.41
CA SER A 1074 41.53 34.42 94.78
C SER A 1074 41.30 33.08 95.51
N ALA A 1075 40.23 32.96 96.30
CA ALA A 1075 39.87 31.72 96.98
C ALA A 1075 39.31 30.68 96.00
N ALA A 1076 38.54 31.12 94.99
CA ALA A 1076 38.07 30.26 93.92
C ALA A 1076 39.22 29.71 93.06
N ILE A 1077 40.17 30.58 92.70
CA ILE A 1077 41.39 30.18 91.98
C ILE A 1077 42.17 29.14 92.80
N SER A 1078 42.34 29.33 94.10
CA SER A 1078 43.01 28.34 94.97
C SER A 1078 42.32 26.98 94.99
N GLN A 1079 40.98 26.96 94.99
CA GLN A 1079 40.22 25.69 94.89
C GLN A 1079 40.41 25.01 93.52
N LEU A 1080 40.44 25.78 92.42
CA LEU A 1080 40.70 25.26 91.08
C LEU A 1080 42.17 24.81 90.88
N GLU A 1081 43.14 25.48 91.49
CA GLU A 1081 44.54 25.05 91.54
C GLU A 1081 44.67 23.73 92.32
N GLY A 1082 43.93 23.62 93.43
CA GLY A 1082 43.79 22.37 94.18
C GLY A 1082 43.09 21.26 93.38
N PHE A 1083 42.11 21.61 92.55
CA PHE A 1083 41.47 20.68 91.62
C PHE A 1083 42.47 20.14 90.60
N ILE A 1084 43.26 21.01 89.97
CA ILE A 1084 44.34 20.62 89.03
C ILE A 1084 45.37 19.73 89.73
N ALA A 1085 45.73 20.02 90.97
CA ALA A 1085 46.65 19.17 91.73
C ALA A 1085 46.06 17.77 91.96
N ALA A 1086 44.76 17.69 92.27
CA ALA A 1086 44.06 16.44 92.49
C ALA A 1086 43.92 15.58 91.23
N THR A 1087 43.82 16.18 90.03
CA THR A 1087 43.73 15.43 88.76
C THR A 1087 45.03 14.71 88.41
N LYS A 1088 46.20 15.16 88.92
CA LYS A 1088 47.50 14.52 88.68
C LYS A 1088 47.70 13.19 89.39
N SER A 1089 46.84 12.86 90.37
CA SER A 1089 46.92 11.62 91.13
C SER A 1089 46.18 10.50 90.43
N THR A 1090 46.86 9.40 90.11
CA THR A 1090 46.27 8.22 89.46
C THR A 1090 45.24 7.50 90.34
N SER A 1091 45.25 7.75 91.65
CA SER A 1091 44.19 7.31 92.57
C SER A 1091 42.88 8.09 92.40
N ASN A 1092 42.92 9.27 91.78
CA ASN A 1092 41.76 10.11 91.50
C ASN A 1092 41.35 10.05 90.02
N VAL A 1093 42.30 10.20 89.09
CA VAL A 1093 42.05 10.15 87.64
C VAL A 1093 42.96 9.11 87.03
N ARG A 1094 42.39 8.01 86.55
CA ARG A 1094 43.11 6.84 86.02
C ARG A 1094 43.71 7.09 84.64
N ASP A 1095 43.04 7.91 83.84
CA ASP A 1095 43.45 8.19 82.47
C ASP A 1095 44.20 9.52 82.36
N ALA A 1096 45.37 9.48 81.71
CA ALA A 1096 46.24 10.64 81.60
C ALA A 1096 45.64 11.74 80.72
N ALA A 1097 44.87 11.39 79.67
CA ALA A 1097 44.23 12.37 78.81
C ALA A 1097 43.04 13.05 79.52
N ALA A 1098 42.26 12.29 80.29
CA ALA A 1098 41.20 12.82 81.15
C ALA A 1098 41.77 13.78 82.21
N ALA A 1099 42.88 13.41 82.86
CA ALA A 1099 43.56 14.28 83.83
C ALA A 1099 44.05 15.58 83.19
N ALA A 1100 44.62 15.50 81.97
CA ALA A 1100 45.08 16.65 81.21
C ALA A 1100 43.93 17.56 80.77
N ALA A 1101 42.79 17.01 80.34
CA ALA A 1101 41.62 17.79 79.93
C ALA A 1101 40.98 18.52 81.12
N LEU A 1102 40.77 17.84 82.25
CA LEU A 1102 40.27 18.47 83.48
C LEU A 1102 41.20 19.59 83.97
N ALA A 1103 42.52 19.37 83.89
CA ALA A 1103 43.51 20.39 84.25
C ALA A 1103 43.51 21.57 83.29
N ARG A 1104 43.47 21.33 81.97
CA ARG A 1104 43.38 22.38 80.93
C ARG A 1104 42.17 23.28 81.18
N ASP A 1105 41.03 22.66 81.44
CA ASP A 1105 39.78 23.36 81.63
C ASP A 1105 39.75 24.19 82.92
N ALA A 1106 40.18 23.60 84.03
CA ALA A 1106 40.33 24.33 85.29
C ALA A 1106 41.26 25.54 85.14
N ASN A 1107 42.35 25.40 84.38
CA ASN A 1107 43.25 26.51 84.06
C ASN A 1107 42.57 27.60 83.22
N ALA A 1108 41.74 27.24 82.25
CA ALA A 1108 40.98 28.21 81.46
C ALA A 1108 39.91 28.93 82.29
N VAL A 1109 39.25 28.24 83.23
CA VAL A 1109 38.34 28.88 84.20
C VAL A 1109 39.11 29.83 85.12
N ILE A 1110 40.28 29.42 85.65
CA ILE A 1110 41.16 30.31 86.42
C ILE A 1110 41.53 31.55 85.61
N ALA A 1111 41.88 31.38 84.34
CA ALA A 1111 42.25 32.49 83.46
C ALA A 1111 41.09 33.47 83.22
N SER A 1112 39.84 32.98 83.15
CA SER A 1112 38.64 33.84 83.03
C SER A 1112 38.27 34.58 84.32
N LEU A 1113 38.79 34.12 85.47
CA LEU A 1113 38.57 34.73 86.78
C LEU A 1113 39.64 35.76 87.14
N ARG A 1114 40.80 35.74 86.46
CA ARG A 1114 41.87 36.74 86.58
C ARG A 1114 41.57 37.93 85.68
#